data_AF-A0A7R8UBU1-F1
#
_entry.id   AF-A0A7R8UBU1-F1
#
_cell.length_a   1.000
_cell.length_b   1.000
_cell.length_c   1.000
_cell.angle_alpha   90.00
_cell.angle_beta   90.00
_cell.angle_gamma   90.00
#
_symmetry.space_group_name_H-M   'P 1'
#
loop_
_entity.id
_entity.type
_entity.pdbx_description
1 polymer ?
#
loop_
_entity_poly.entity_id
_entity_poly.type
_entity_poly.pdbx_seq_one_letter_code
_entity_poly.pdbx_strand_id
1 'polypeptide(L)'
;MANTAYQRLLAPNYADEIHSMPVSRSRNPLPSARLLSYKVFGRDTIPDPHFTLLNMQWGQLIAHDTSLHLENGVPGLKPLEEKLQICCNTSGRYEKRMSALICRPIPVPKDDPYLKGKECIDFGRSVTDKDFNCPRTKHPTHAEQLNGNTHYLDLSFVYGSSGELSYALRLFDKGLLRTNDFRRKWPPRPENPESQCPLGRSGGICYEFGDIRGNQNPGLTVLQIVFLREHNRLARELRKLNSHWDDETLFQEARRINIAQFQYISYYEWSLVFFGNERMRRYDLIFNTHNGEYVNDYDPHVQLRSIQSFQHAAFRYFHDQIVGLLHLVPESREFTNDTLRLLNLINRPALIEKGCKYNSFLRGLSTQPAKLTDTNFDTEITDRSPGELRSVDIQRARDHGLATYNDFREYCGLKRAKSWQDYLDYIPEKHLDLLKTIYESFEDVELSIGGALEQHEPDALLGPTFLCINILQFKILRKGDRYFFENGNQPYPFTKGQLKEIRKANAARLLCDNANVEHMQPMAFKRISESNPLQPCGVLPRIDLKEWLDLKWYLQQNNLDLKEISQCPIELDKCINPSTVTCTHARYRTMDGSCNNPRYPTLGMAGTTYNRLLPAKYSDGKSSIRLSKSGKPLPSPRLLSYKVFGREVVSDPKRTLLTMQWGQLVTHDITLHLQSKCHGESPLTEKIQKCCNESGRFEYQNTSLKCDPLAVPPDDPFFKRFECLIYFRSLTDGDIHCPGAESTIPADHPSGVTHYLDLSFVYGDSRNQSRQLRVSKKGLLKATERTGHEWPL
;
A
#
# COMPACT_ATOMS: atom_id res chain seq x y z
N MET A 1 -20.11 -13.61 6.13
CA MET A 1 -20.77 -12.29 6.26
C MET A 1 -20.42 -11.74 7.63
N ALA A 2 -20.71 -10.47 7.92
CA ALA A 2 -20.67 -9.99 9.31
C ALA A 2 -21.80 -10.62 10.13
N ASN A 3 -21.71 -10.55 11.45
CA ASN A 3 -22.64 -11.13 12.42
C ASN A 3 -22.85 -12.65 12.28
N THR A 4 -21.80 -13.38 11.89
CA THR A 4 -21.81 -14.85 11.82
C THR A 4 -20.79 -15.47 12.77
N ALA A 5 -21.01 -16.72 13.15
CA ALA A 5 -20.12 -17.44 14.05
C ALA A 5 -18.69 -17.58 13.50
N TYR A 6 -17.70 -17.56 14.41
CA TYR A 6 -16.32 -17.92 14.09
C TYR A 6 -16.22 -19.35 13.54
N GLN A 7 -15.13 -19.65 12.86
CA GLN A 7 -14.76 -21.03 12.53
C GLN A 7 -14.01 -21.67 13.70
N ARG A 8 -14.45 -22.86 14.11
CA ARG A 8 -13.71 -23.71 15.03
C ARG A 8 -12.87 -24.73 14.28
N LEU A 9 -11.63 -24.91 14.72
CA LEU A 9 -10.74 -25.97 14.24
C LEU A 9 -10.90 -27.26 15.07
N LEU A 10 -11.18 -27.11 16.36
CA LEU A 10 -11.34 -28.19 17.34
C LEU A 10 -12.64 -28.00 18.13
N ALA A 11 -13.12 -29.09 18.74
CA ALA A 11 -14.30 -29.04 19.60
C ALA A 11 -14.12 -28.06 20.76
N PRO A 12 -15.20 -27.37 21.20
CA PRO A 12 -15.12 -26.44 22.32
C PRO A 12 -14.82 -27.15 23.63
N ASN A 13 -14.06 -26.48 24.50
CA ASN A 13 -13.82 -26.90 25.87
C ASN A 13 -14.68 -26.06 26.83
N TYR A 14 -15.87 -26.56 27.13
CA TYR A 14 -16.79 -25.99 28.13
C TYR A 14 -17.10 -27.02 29.21
N ALA A 15 -17.18 -26.58 30.48
CA ALA A 15 -17.40 -27.49 31.60
C ALA A 15 -18.79 -28.19 31.59
N ASP A 16 -19.78 -27.52 31.00
CA ASP A 16 -21.15 -28.01 30.79
C ASP A 16 -21.40 -28.42 29.33
N GLU A 17 -20.35 -28.48 28.51
CA GLU A 17 -20.40 -28.72 27.06
C GLU A 17 -21.24 -27.70 26.27
N ILE A 18 -21.71 -26.63 26.92
CA ILE A 18 -22.61 -25.63 26.36
C ILE A 18 -21.93 -24.27 26.28
N HIS A 19 -21.60 -23.68 27.43
CA HIS A 19 -21.05 -22.33 27.50
C HIS A 19 -20.27 -22.04 28.79
N SER A 20 -20.28 -22.92 29.80
CA SER A 20 -19.64 -22.62 31.08
C SER A 20 -18.12 -22.67 30.97
N MET A 21 -17.45 -21.77 31.71
CA MET A 21 -15.98 -21.68 31.72
C MET A 21 -15.34 -23.06 31.93
N PRO A 22 -14.26 -23.39 31.21
CA PRO A 22 -13.58 -24.68 31.33
C PRO A 22 -13.08 -24.94 32.76
N VAL A 23 -13.04 -26.21 33.11
CA VAL A 23 -12.47 -26.74 34.36
C VAL A 23 -11.29 -27.64 34.03
N SER A 24 -10.44 -27.89 35.02
CA SER A 24 -9.36 -28.89 34.93
C SER A 24 -9.91 -30.30 34.64
N ARG A 25 -9.03 -31.22 34.26
CA ARG A 25 -9.34 -32.65 34.12
C ARG A 25 -10.00 -33.25 35.36
N SER A 26 -9.60 -32.81 36.55
CA SER A 26 -10.20 -33.26 37.83
C SER A 26 -11.49 -32.53 38.19
N ARG A 27 -12.05 -31.74 37.26
CA ARG A 27 -13.25 -30.91 37.42
C ARG A 27 -13.14 -29.79 38.46
N ASN A 28 -11.92 -29.46 38.89
CA ASN A 28 -11.63 -28.30 39.71
C ASN A 28 -11.57 -27.02 38.85
N PRO A 29 -11.88 -25.83 39.39
CA PRO A 29 -11.67 -24.57 38.69
C PRO A 29 -10.22 -24.43 38.20
N LEU A 30 -10.04 -23.96 36.97
CA LEU A 30 -8.71 -23.60 36.46
C LEU A 30 -8.11 -22.42 37.27
N PRO A 31 -6.77 -22.29 37.31
CA PRO A 31 -6.09 -21.17 37.96
C PRO A 31 -6.66 -19.83 37.50
N SER A 32 -6.71 -18.82 38.38
CA SER A 32 -7.19 -17.48 37.97
C SER A 32 -6.39 -16.95 36.78
N ALA A 33 -7.06 -16.36 35.79
CA ALA A 33 -6.40 -15.71 34.66
C ALA A 33 -5.42 -14.61 35.13
N ARG A 34 -5.73 -13.93 36.23
CA ARG A 34 -4.82 -12.95 36.83
C ARG A 34 -3.59 -13.60 37.46
N LEU A 35 -3.75 -14.73 38.14
CA LEU A 35 -2.62 -15.50 38.68
C LEU A 35 -1.64 -15.89 37.57
N LEU A 36 -2.17 -16.37 36.44
CA LEU A 36 -1.38 -16.70 35.26
C LEU A 36 -0.69 -15.47 34.68
N SER A 37 -1.42 -14.35 34.52
CA SER A 37 -0.88 -13.08 34.01
C SER A 37 0.35 -12.62 34.81
N TYR A 38 0.31 -12.68 36.14
CA TYR A 38 1.40 -12.16 36.96
C TYR A 38 2.50 -13.15 37.34
N LYS A 39 2.22 -14.46 37.36
CA LYS A 39 3.26 -15.47 37.62
C LYS A 39 3.99 -15.91 36.36
N VAL A 40 3.27 -16.14 35.25
CA VAL A 40 3.82 -16.75 34.04
C VAL A 40 4.64 -15.77 33.20
N PHE A 41 4.19 -14.52 33.13
CA PHE A 41 4.80 -13.52 32.27
C PHE A 41 5.59 -12.50 33.10
N GLY A 42 6.66 -11.95 32.55
CA GLY A 42 7.45 -10.90 33.19
C GLY A 42 6.97 -9.48 32.84
N ARG A 43 7.66 -8.47 33.35
CA ARG A 43 7.28 -7.04 33.24
C ARG A 43 8.32 -6.17 32.51
N ASP A 44 9.38 -6.78 32.02
CA ASP A 44 10.46 -6.03 31.37
C ASP A 44 9.98 -5.50 30.00
N THR A 45 10.14 -4.19 29.79
CA THR A 45 9.89 -3.56 28.49
C THR A 45 11.21 -3.41 27.76
N ILE A 46 11.59 -4.43 26.99
CA ILE A 46 12.80 -4.42 26.16
C ILE A 46 12.44 -3.86 24.78
N PRO A 47 13.10 -2.80 24.28
CA PRO A 47 12.86 -2.32 22.93
C PRO A 47 13.36 -3.30 21.86
N ASP A 48 12.55 -3.54 20.83
CA ASP A 48 12.93 -4.40 19.71
C ASP A 48 14.04 -3.74 18.86
N PRO A 49 15.15 -4.45 18.57
CA PRO A 49 16.27 -3.90 17.80
C PRO A 49 15.99 -3.79 16.29
N HIS A 50 14.97 -4.47 15.78
CA HIS A 50 14.70 -4.60 14.34
C HIS A 50 13.37 -3.99 13.91
N PHE A 51 12.33 -4.04 14.75
CA PHE A 51 10.97 -3.69 14.36
C PHE A 51 10.45 -2.44 15.05
N THR A 52 9.60 -1.72 14.33
CA THR A 52 9.02 -0.44 14.77
C THR A 52 7.64 -0.65 15.39
N LEU A 53 7.13 0.36 16.11
CA LEU A 53 5.76 0.33 16.66
C LEU A 53 4.67 0.06 15.61
N LEU A 54 4.92 0.41 14.34
CA LEU A 54 4.02 0.15 13.22
C LEU A 54 3.74 -1.35 13.07
N ASN A 55 4.70 -2.19 13.42
CA ASN A 55 4.60 -3.65 13.36
C ASN A 55 3.44 -4.17 14.23
N MET A 56 3.40 -3.79 15.51
CA MET A 56 2.31 -4.11 16.42
C MET A 56 0.99 -3.49 15.95
N GLN A 57 1.04 -2.22 15.57
CA GLN A 57 -0.16 -1.45 15.24
C GLN A 57 -0.88 -1.95 13.96
N TRP A 58 -0.12 -2.48 13.01
CA TRP A 58 -0.66 -3.08 11.78
C TRP A 58 -1.27 -4.46 12.03
N GLY A 59 -0.68 -5.26 12.92
CA GLY A 59 -1.31 -6.49 13.41
C GLY A 59 -2.67 -6.21 14.06
N GLN A 60 -2.75 -5.14 14.85
CA GLN A 60 -4.03 -4.70 15.41
C GLN A 60 -5.06 -4.32 14.34
N LEU A 61 -4.66 -3.67 13.24
CA LEU A 61 -5.58 -3.39 12.12
C LEU A 61 -6.12 -4.67 11.49
N ILE A 62 -5.27 -5.67 11.24
CA ILE A 62 -5.70 -6.96 10.67
C ILE A 62 -6.68 -7.66 11.62
N ALA A 63 -6.41 -7.65 12.93
CA ALA A 63 -7.30 -8.23 13.93
C ALA A 63 -8.67 -7.52 13.93
N HIS A 64 -8.66 -6.20 13.79
CA HIS A 64 -9.88 -5.39 13.76
C HIS A 64 -10.63 -5.54 12.42
N ASP A 65 -9.95 -5.73 11.30
CA ASP A 65 -10.60 -5.95 10.01
C ASP A 65 -11.31 -7.31 9.94
N THR A 66 -10.72 -8.32 10.58
CA THR A 66 -11.20 -9.71 10.47
C THR A 66 -12.07 -10.15 11.64
N SER A 67 -12.13 -9.36 12.73
CA SER A 67 -12.98 -9.70 13.87
C SER A 67 -13.42 -8.53 14.73
N LEU A 68 -14.66 -8.59 15.21
CA LEU A 68 -15.21 -7.80 16.29
C LEU A 68 -15.99 -8.74 17.21
N HIS A 69 -15.53 -8.96 18.43
CA HIS A 69 -16.36 -9.67 19.40
C HIS A 69 -17.46 -8.74 19.89
N LEU A 70 -18.69 -9.23 19.87
CA LEU A 70 -19.85 -8.50 20.36
C LEU A 70 -19.98 -8.74 21.86
N GLU A 71 -20.20 -7.68 22.62
CA GLU A 71 -20.52 -7.73 24.05
C GLU A 71 -21.94 -7.23 24.28
N ASN A 72 -22.59 -7.67 25.36
CA ASN A 72 -23.91 -7.17 25.72
C ASN A 72 -23.84 -5.67 26.06
N GLY A 73 -24.65 -4.85 25.38
CA GLY A 73 -24.66 -3.38 25.54
C GLY A 73 -24.05 -2.58 24.38
N VAL A 74 -23.58 -3.23 23.30
CA VAL A 74 -23.17 -2.52 22.07
C VAL A 74 -24.40 -1.91 21.36
N PRO A 75 -24.38 -0.59 21.01
CA PRO A 75 -25.49 0.03 20.30
C PRO A 75 -25.78 -0.65 18.96
N GLY A 76 -27.05 -1.00 18.71
CA GLY A 76 -27.50 -1.64 17.46
C GLY A 76 -27.92 -3.10 17.62
N LEU A 77 -27.51 -3.76 18.71
CA LEU A 77 -28.06 -5.07 19.11
C LEU A 77 -28.92 -4.83 20.34
N LYS A 78 -30.25 -4.76 20.15
CA LYS A 78 -31.20 -4.75 21.27
C LYS A 78 -31.47 -6.19 21.72
N PRO A 79 -30.80 -6.66 22.79
CA PRO A 79 -31.52 -7.48 23.75
C PRO A 79 -31.47 -6.83 25.13
N LEU A 80 -32.68 -6.58 25.65
CA LEU A 80 -33.03 -6.14 27.00
C LEU A 80 -32.40 -4.83 27.52
N GLU A 81 -33.30 -3.91 27.82
CA GLU A 81 -33.18 -2.68 28.60
C GLU A 81 -31.92 -2.54 29.50
N GLU A 82 -31.25 -1.41 29.31
CA GLU A 82 -30.57 -0.59 30.31
C GLU A 82 -29.17 -1.00 30.85
N LYS A 83 -28.23 -0.10 30.50
CA LYS A 83 -26.90 0.15 31.10
C LYS A 83 -25.78 -0.85 30.77
N LEU A 84 -24.62 -0.27 30.41
CA LEU A 84 -23.31 -0.92 30.39
C LEU A 84 -23.16 -1.75 31.68
N GLN A 85 -23.22 -3.08 31.58
CA GLN A 85 -23.29 -3.91 32.77
C GLN A 85 -21.86 -4.16 33.29
N ILE A 86 -21.42 -3.27 34.18
CA ILE A 86 -20.13 -3.37 34.88
C ILE A 86 -20.21 -4.55 35.87
N CYS A 87 -19.35 -5.55 35.69
CA CYS A 87 -19.31 -6.77 36.51
C CYS A 87 -18.38 -6.62 37.72
N CYS A 88 -17.33 -5.84 37.56
CA CYS A 88 -16.43 -5.42 38.62
C CYS A 88 -16.24 -3.90 38.55
N ASN A 89 -16.55 -3.18 39.62
CA ASN A 89 -16.48 -1.73 39.58
C ASN A 89 -15.04 -1.19 39.56
N THR A 90 -14.91 0.12 39.37
CA THR A 90 -13.62 0.81 39.30
C THR A 90 -12.78 0.66 40.59
N SER A 91 -13.42 0.38 41.72
CA SER A 91 -12.76 0.10 42.99
C SER A 91 -12.28 -1.36 43.12
N GLY A 92 -12.51 -2.19 42.09
CA GLY A 92 -12.12 -3.59 42.05
C GLY A 92 -13.00 -4.49 42.91
N ARG A 93 -14.27 -4.13 43.15
CA ARG A 93 -15.21 -4.95 43.92
C ARG A 93 -16.33 -5.48 43.05
N TYR A 94 -16.85 -6.66 43.42
CA TYR A 94 -17.99 -7.27 42.74
C TYR A 94 -19.24 -6.37 42.86
N GLU A 95 -19.98 -6.24 41.76
CA GLU A 95 -21.24 -5.50 41.77
C GLU A 95 -22.42 -6.34 42.28
N LYS A 96 -23.34 -5.73 43.03
CA LYS A 96 -24.40 -6.48 43.76
C LYS A 96 -25.55 -6.98 42.87
N ARG A 97 -25.71 -6.42 41.66
CA ARG A 97 -26.78 -6.77 40.69
C ARG A 97 -26.20 -7.30 39.39
N MET A 98 -25.44 -8.39 39.48
CA MET A 98 -24.84 -9.04 38.31
C MET A 98 -25.76 -10.10 37.74
N SER A 99 -26.03 -10.05 36.42
CA SER A 99 -26.52 -11.24 35.72
C SER A 99 -25.39 -12.27 35.64
N ALA A 100 -25.54 -13.39 36.33
CA ALA A 100 -24.53 -14.47 36.33
C ALA A 100 -24.30 -15.09 34.94
N LEU A 101 -25.23 -14.87 33.99
CA LEU A 101 -25.11 -15.35 32.61
C LEU A 101 -24.15 -14.48 31.79
N ILE A 102 -24.15 -13.16 32.01
CA ILE A 102 -23.42 -12.16 31.21
C ILE A 102 -22.10 -11.74 31.89
N CYS A 103 -22.10 -11.67 33.22
CA CYS A 103 -20.95 -11.19 33.98
C CYS A 103 -20.07 -12.34 34.50
N ARG A 104 -18.78 -12.31 34.14
CA ARG A 104 -17.76 -13.27 34.60
C ARG A 104 -16.46 -12.55 34.99
N PRO A 105 -16.49 -11.68 36.03
CA PRO A 105 -15.31 -10.93 36.45
C PRO A 105 -14.17 -11.88 36.82
N ILE A 106 -12.94 -11.45 36.53
CA ILE A 106 -11.73 -12.25 36.77
C ILE A 106 -11.33 -12.10 38.24
N PRO A 107 -11.28 -13.18 39.04
CA PRO A 107 -10.91 -13.09 40.45
C PRO A 107 -9.45 -12.66 40.63
N VAL A 108 -9.20 -11.67 41.49
CA VAL A 108 -7.85 -11.27 41.88
C VAL A 108 -7.42 -12.09 43.09
N PRO A 109 -6.29 -12.83 43.04
CA PRO A 109 -5.76 -13.55 44.19
C PRO A 109 -5.46 -12.62 45.38
N LYS A 110 -5.70 -13.09 46.61
CA LYS A 110 -5.48 -12.27 47.83
C LYS A 110 -4.02 -11.84 48.00
N ASP A 111 -3.10 -12.64 47.49
CA ASP A 111 -1.64 -12.46 47.50
C ASP A 111 -1.12 -11.76 46.23
N ASP A 112 -1.99 -11.21 45.37
CA ASP A 112 -1.57 -10.46 44.18
C ASP A 112 -0.65 -9.29 44.58
N PRO A 113 0.61 -9.27 44.07
CA PRO A 113 1.58 -8.28 44.50
C PRO A 113 1.31 -6.88 43.93
N TYR A 114 0.50 -6.76 42.87
CA TYR A 114 0.31 -5.51 42.13
C TYR A 114 -1.09 -4.92 42.30
N LEU A 115 -2.14 -5.75 42.34
CA LEU A 115 -3.53 -5.31 42.44
C LEU A 115 -4.07 -5.37 43.88
N LYS A 116 -3.26 -4.89 44.84
CA LYS A 116 -3.61 -4.93 46.27
C LYS A 116 -4.93 -4.21 46.55
N GLY A 117 -5.80 -4.89 47.29
CA GLY A 117 -7.11 -4.36 47.70
C GLY A 117 -8.22 -4.47 46.63
N LYS A 118 -7.91 -5.00 45.44
CA LYS A 118 -8.93 -5.41 44.46
C LYS A 118 -9.31 -6.87 44.67
N GLU A 119 -10.58 -7.17 44.44
CA GLU A 119 -11.17 -8.51 44.51
C GLU A 119 -11.40 -9.11 43.11
N CYS A 120 -11.57 -8.24 42.11
CA CYS A 120 -11.83 -8.64 40.73
C CYS A 120 -11.27 -7.66 39.69
N ILE A 121 -11.22 -8.11 38.44
CA ILE A 121 -11.08 -7.32 37.22
C ILE A 121 -12.38 -7.46 36.41
N ASP A 122 -12.84 -6.38 35.80
CA ASP A 122 -14.09 -6.36 35.03
C ASP A 122 -14.00 -7.24 33.78
N PHE A 123 -15.04 -8.03 33.53
CA PHE A 123 -15.10 -8.92 32.38
C PHE A 123 -16.54 -9.35 32.07
N GLY A 124 -17.02 -8.93 30.90
CA GLY A 124 -18.29 -9.37 30.30
C GLY A 124 -18.07 -10.46 29.27
N ARG A 125 -18.98 -11.43 29.21
CA ARG A 125 -18.93 -12.52 28.23
C ARG A 125 -19.28 -12.03 26.82
N SER A 126 -18.67 -12.66 25.81
CA SER A 126 -19.00 -12.43 24.41
C SER A 126 -20.39 -12.97 24.09
N VAL A 127 -21.12 -12.29 23.22
CA VAL A 127 -22.45 -12.72 22.78
C VAL A 127 -22.36 -13.92 21.85
N THR A 128 -23.30 -14.83 22.01
CA THR A 128 -23.38 -16.12 21.31
C THR A 128 -24.64 -16.25 20.45
N ASP A 129 -24.65 -17.22 19.55
CA ASP A 129 -25.82 -17.61 18.76
C ASP A 129 -27.03 -18.03 19.61
N LYS A 130 -26.78 -18.56 20.82
CA LYS A 130 -27.81 -18.93 21.79
C LYS A 130 -28.46 -17.72 22.46
N ASP A 131 -27.77 -16.58 22.57
CA ASP A 131 -28.32 -15.35 23.18
C ASP A 131 -29.34 -14.67 22.26
N PHE A 132 -29.23 -14.85 20.93
CA PHE A 132 -30.12 -14.24 19.93
C PHE A 132 -31.17 -15.20 19.35
N ASN A 133 -31.26 -16.43 19.85
CA ASN A 133 -32.15 -17.47 19.34
C ASN A 133 -32.06 -17.62 17.80
N CYS A 134 -30.84 -17.57 17.26
CA CYS A 134 -30.59 -17.63 15.82
C CYS A 134 -31.23 -18.90 15.21
N PRO A 135 -31.92 -18.83 14.05
CA PRO A 135 -32.59 -19.98 13.45
C PRO A 135 -31.60 -21.13 13.21
N ARG A 136 -31.72 -22.19 14.04
CA ARG A 136 -30.92 -23.43 14.02
C ARG A 136 -29.59 -23.33 13.28
N THR A 137 -28.57 -22.81 13.96
CA THR A 137 -27.22 -23.34 13.71
C THR A 137 -27.32 -24.87 13.85
N LYS A 138 -26.74 -25.64 12.93
CA LYS A 138 -26.78 -27.12 12.95
C LYS A 138 -26.03 -27.72 14.16
N HIS A 139 -25.69 -26.92 15.17
CA HIS A 139 -24.93 -27.28 16.36
C HIS A 139 -25.84 -27.20 17.60
N PRO A 140 -26.73 -28.18 17.85
CA PRO A 140 -27.68 -28.11 18.94
C PRO A 140 -27.07 -28.22 20.36
N THR A 141 -25.75 -28.39 20.51
CA THR A 141 -25.13 -28.72 21.81
C THR A 141 -24.35 -27.56 22.45
N HIS A 142 -23.49 -26.81 21.75
CA HIS A 142 -22.64 -25.75 22.35
C HIS A 142 -22.94 -24.35 21.80
N ALA A 143 -22.53 -23.31 22.54
CA ALA A 143 -22.68 -21.91 22.19
C ALA A 143 -21.55 -21.44 21.27
N GLU A 144 -21.88 -20.67 20.24
CA GLU A 144 -20.94 -20.10 19.28
C GLU A 144 -20.90 -18.58 19.36
N GLN A 145 -19.71 -18.00 19.58
CA GLN A 145 -19.55 -16.55 19.59
C GLN A 145 -19.70 -15.97 18.19
N LEU A 146 -20.33 -14.80 18.12
CA LEU A 146 -20.56 -14.10 16.86
C LEU A 146 -19.43 -13.11 16.56
N ASN A 147 -19.05 -13.03 15.28
CA ASN A 147 -18.15 -12.01 14.76
C ASN A 147 -18.97 -10.85 14.18
N GLY A 148 -18.85 -9.66 14.76
CA GLY A 148 -19.51 -8.43 14.29
C GLY A 148 -18.93 -7.84 13.00
N ASN A 149 -17.72 -8.22 12.59
CA ASN A 149 -17.10 -7.75 11.35
C ASN A 149 -17.21 -8.75 10.21
N THR A 150 -16.96 -8.28 8.99
CA THR A 150 -16.69 -9.15 7.86
C THR A 150 -15.52 -10.08 8.20
N HIS A 151 -15.50 -11.27 7.61
CA HIS A 151 -14.39 -12.22 7.81
C HIS A 151 -13.23 -11.96 6.83
N TYR A 152 -13.37 -10.98 5.94
CA TYR A 152 -12.41 -10.67 4.88
C TYR A 152 -11.33 -9.70 5.37
N LEU A 153 -10.28 -9.55 4.56
CA LEU A 153 -9.32 -8.45 4.69
C LEU A 153 -9.72 -7.34 3.71
N ASP A 154 -10.80 -6.61 4.04
CA ASP A 154 -11.52 -5.69 3.15
C ASP A 154 -11.66 -4.26 3.68
N LEU A 155 -10.82 -3.87 4.64
CA LEU A 155 -10.83 -2.55 5.27
C LEU A 155 -12.21 -2.18 5.85
N SER A 156 -12.91 -3.15 6.43
CA SER A 156 -14.16 -2.96 7.15
C SER A 156 -14.03 -1.93 8.28
N PHE A 157 -12.84 -1.77 8.87
CA PHE A 157 -12.60 -0.70 9.85
C PHE A 157 -12.63 0.72 9.26
N VAL A 158 -12.56 0.86 7.93
CA VAL A 158 -12.73 2.14 7.21
C VAL A 158 -14.16 2.24 6.65
N TYR A 159 -14.66 1.17 6.04
CA TYR A 159 -15.87 1.19 5.23
C TYR A 159 -17.13 0.69 5.96
N GLY A 160 -16.97 0.16 7.17
CA GLY A 160 -18.03 -0.48 7.94
C GLY A 160 -18.33 -1.91 7.51
N SER A 161 -18.94 -2.67 8.43
CA SER A 161 -19.35 -4.07 8.23
C SER A 161 -20.84 -4.23 7.87
N SER A 162 -21.57 -3.13 7.69
CA SER A 162 -22.98 -3.11 7.25
C SER A 162 -23.23 -2.01 6.21
N GLY A 163 -24.30 -2.15 5.43
CA GLY A 163 -24.69 -1.15 4.44
C GLY A 163 -25.05 0.19 5.08
N GLU A 164 -25.72 0.16 6.23
CA GLU A 164 -26.13 1.35 7.01
C GLU A 164 -24.91 2.11 7.52
N LEU A 165 -23.93 1.41 8.11
CA LEU A 165 -22.70 2.04 8.60
C LEU A 165 -21.86 2.59 7.45
N SER A 166 -21.73 1.83 6.35
CA SER A 166 -21.04 2.31 5.16
C SER A 166 -21.69 3.56 4.57
N TYR A 167 -23.03 3.59 4.50
CA TYR A 167 -23.81 4.75 4.07
C TYR A 167 -23.55 5.94 5.00
N ALA A 168 -23.61 5.75 6.32
CA ALA A 168 -23.40 6.82 7.29
C ALA A 168 -22.00 7.45 7.22
N LEU A 169 -20.98 6.71 6.79
CA LEU A 169 -19.60 7.18 6.64
C LEU A 169 -19.34 7.90 5.31
N ARG A 170 -20.22 7.78 4.31
CA ARG A 170 -20.06 8.36 2.97
C ARG A 170 -20.58 9.78 2.88
N LEU A 171 -19.88 10.61 2.08
CA LEU A 171 -20.30 11.98 1.78
C LEU A 171 -21.36 12.03 0.67
N PHE A 172 -21.40 11.02 -0.21
CA PHE A 172 -22.22 10.99 -1.43
C PHE A 172 -21.95 12.17 -2.38
N ASP A 173 -20.72 12.68 -2.35
CA ASP A 173 -20.20 13.63 -3.33
C ASP A 173 -18.81 13.19 -3.78
N LYS A 174 -18.66 12.94 -5.09
CA LYS A 174 -17.38 12.60 -5.76
C LYS A 174 -16.69 11.35 -5.22
N GLY A 175 -17.46 10.40 -4.71
CA GLY A 175 -17.01 9.14 -4.14
C GLY A 175 -16.23 9.28 -2.84
N LEU A 176 -16.45 10.36 -2.08
CA LEU A 176 -15.70 10.66 -0.86
C LEU A 176 -16.34 10.07 0.40
N LEU A 177 -15.50 9.72 1.37
CA LEU A 177 -15.89 9.53 2.77
C LEU A 177 -16.03 10.88 3.48
N ARG A 178 -16.96 10.96 4.44
CA ARG A 178 -17.19 12.14 5.27
C ARG A 178 -15.92 12.50 6.03
N THR A 179 -15.68 13.80 6.11
CA THR A 179 -14.67 14.40 6.99
C THR A 179 -15.23 15.69 7.56
N ASN A 180 -14.74 16.12 8.72
CA ASN A 180 -15.06 17.45 9.22
C ASN A 180 -14.26 18.55 8.47
N ASP A 181 -14.84 19.75 8.37
CA ASP A 181 -14.32 20.86 7.55
C ASP A 181 -13.20 21.69 8.21
N PHE A 182 -12.59 21.21 9.28
CA PHE A 182 -11.58 21.96 10.02
C PHE A 182 -10.18 21.86 9.40
N ARG A 183 -9.98 22.41 8.18
CA ARG A 183 -8.68 22.60 7.46
C ARG A 183 -7.80 21.34 7.24
N ARG A 184 -8.02 20.23 7.95
CA ARG A 184 -7.18 19.03 8.02
C ARG A 184 -7.95 17.74 7.78
N LYS A 185 -9.24 17.84 7.41
CA LYS A 185 -10.10 16.72 6.97
C LYS A 185 -10.05 15.55 7.96
N TRP A 186 -10.45 15.79 9.21
CA TRP A 186 -10.50 14.73 10.22
C TRP A 186 -11.73 13.86 10.02
N PRO A 187 -11.76 12.63 10.57
CA PRO A 187 -12.96 11.80 10.56
C PRO A 187 -14.17 12.53 11.16
N PRO A 188 -15.40 12.10 10.80
CA PRO A 188 -16.61 12.65 11.40
C PRO A 188 -16.63 12.42 12.91
N ARG A 189 -17.41 13.25 13.61
CA ARG A 189 -17.64 13.11 15.05
C ARG A 189 -18.95 12.34 15.24
N PRO A 190 -18.99 11.31 16.10
CA PRO A 190 -20.22 10.59 16.38
C PRO A 190 -21.22 11.50 17.10
N GLU A 191 -22.52 11.30 16.85
CA GLU A 191 -23.59 12.01 17.56
C GLU A 191 -23.58 11.72 19.06
N ASN A 192 -23.22 10.49 19.45
CA ASN A 192 -23.03 10.08 20.82
C ASN A 192 -21.55 9.68 21.07
N PRO A 193 -20.68 10.61 21.51
CA PRO A 193 -19.27 10.31 21.77
C PRO A 193 -19.03 9.26 22.85
N GLU A 194 -19.96 9.08 23.79
CA GLU A 194 -19.78 8.14 24.91
C GLU A 194 -19.84 6.67 24.45
N SER A 195 -20.50 6.38 23.32
CA SER A 195 -20.56 5.02 22.77
C SER A 195 -19.26 4.61 22.04
N GLN A 196 -18.44 5.56 21.63
CA GLN A 196 -17.19 5.35 20.86
C GLN A 196 -15.94 5.65 21.71
N CYS A 197 -16.04 6.59 22.64
CA CYS A 197 -14.97 7.02 23.55
C CYS A 197 -15.53 7.29 24.97
N PRO A 198 -15.95 6.26 25.72
CA PRO A 198 -16.64 6.42 27.02
C PRO A 198 -15.83 7.14 28.11
N LEU A 199 -14.52 7.25 27.95
CA LEU A 199 -13.62 7.93 28.90
C LEU A 199 -13.23 9.35 28.46
N GLY A 200 -13.82 9.86 27.38
CA GLY A 200 -13.69 11.26 26.98
C GLY A 200 -14.45 12.14 27.97
N ARG A 201 -13.79 13.13 28.59
CA ARG A 201 -14.51 14.19 29.33
C ARG A 201 -15.55 14.81 28.37
N SER A 202 -16.76 15.11 28.84
CA SER A 202 -17.80 15.78 28.03
C SER A 202 -17.21 16.99 27.30
N GLY A 203 -17.33 17.02 25.96
CA GLY A 203 -16.67 17.99 25.08
C GLY A 203 -15.33 17.53 24.46
N GLY A 204 -14.89 16.30 24.75
CA GLY A 204 -13.70 15.69 24.17
C GLY A 204 -13.84 15.30 22.69
N ILE A 205 -12.71 15.23 22.00
CA ILE A 205 -12.63 14.77 20.61
C ILE A 205 -12.76 13.25 20.58
N CYS A 206 -13.66 12.72 19.75
CA CYS A 206 -13.84 11.30 19.43
C CYS A 206 -14.22 11.16 17.96
N TYR A 207 -13.75 10.13 17.26
CA TYR A 207 -14.01 9.95 15.84
C TYR A 207 -14.99 8.83 15.57
N GLU A 208 -15.75 8.95 14.49
CA GLU A 208 -16.59 7.90 13.94
C GLU A 208 -15.85 7.22 12.79
N PHE A 209 -15.74 5.89 12.86
CA PHE A 209 -15.03 5.02 11.93
C PHE A 209 -15.89 3.80 11.56
N GLY A 210 -15.42 2.99 10.60
CA GLY A 210 -16.05 1.70 10.28
C GLY A 210 -15.94 0.65 11.38
N ASP A 211 -14.99 0.82 12.30
CA ASP A 211 -14.83 -0.02 13.50
C ASP A 211 -14.86 0.81 14.78
N ILE A 212 -15.68 0.39 15.75
CA ILE A 212 -15.91 1.13 16.99
C ILE A 212 -14.66 1.28 17.87
N ARG A 213 -13.65 0.42 17.67
CA ARG A 213 -12.41 0.45 18.46
C ARG A 213 -11.38 1.42 17.87
N GLY A 214 -11.69 2.16 16.79
CA GLY A 214 -10.72 3.04 16.14
C GLY A 214 -10.15 4.16 17.02
N ASN A 215 -10.82 4.50 18.12
CA ASN A 215 -10.34 5.48 19.10
C ASN A 215 -9.54 4.88 20.28
N GLN A 216 -9.31 3.56 20.29
CA GLN A 216 -8.78 2.85 21.46
C GLN A 216 -7.41 3.35 21.90
N ASN A 217 -6.51 3.62 20.96
CA ASN A 217 -5.18 4.14 21.22
C ASN A 217 -4.72 5.04 20.05
N PRO A 218 -3.76 5.95 20.27
CA PRO A 218 -3.39 6.95 19.26
C PRO A 218 -2.78 6.34 17.99
N GLY A 219 -2.06 5.22 18.08
CA GLY A 219 -1.48 4.55 16.92
C GLY A 219 -2.56 4.02 15.99
N LEU A 220 -3.55 3.33 16.56
CA LEU A 220 -4.71 2.81 15.83
C LEU A 220 -5.49 3.95 15.16
N THR A 221 -5.81 5.00 15.91
CA THR A 221 -6.54 6.15 15.39
C THR A 221 -5.80 6.83 14.24
N VAL A 222 -4.48 6.99 14.34
CA VAL A 222 -3.66 7.56 13.27
C VAL A 222 -3.73 6.72 12.00
N LEU A 223 -3.61 5.39 12.09
CA LEU A 223 -3.69 4.54 10.90
C LEU A 223 -5.09 4.50 10.28
N GLN A 224 -6.16 4.52 11.08
CA GLN A 224 -7.51 4.62 10.53
C GLN A 224 -7.72 5.94 9.77
N ILE A 225 -7.16 7.06 10.27
CA ILE A 225 -7.14 8.33 9.55
C ILE A 225 -6.33 8.23 8.26
N VAL A 226 -5.20 7.52 8.25
CA VAL A 226 -4.39 7.29 7.03
C VAL A 226 -5.24 6.62 5.95
N PHE A 227 -5.92 5.52 6.26
CA PHE A 227 -6.71 4.80 5.27
C PHE A 227 -7.96 5.57 4.79
N LEU A 228 -8.59 6.36 5.67
CA LEU A 228 -9.67 7.27 5.27
C LEU A 228 -9.15 8.33 4.29
N ARG A 229 -8.00 8.94 4.61
CA ARG A 229 -7.37 9.95 3.75
C ARG A 229 -6.93 9.35 2.43
N GLU A 230 -6.43 8.12 2.43
CA GLU A 230 -6.00 7.42 1.22
C GLU A 230 -7.17 7.19 0.28
N HIS A 231 -8.30 6.70 0.79
CA HIS A 231 -9.54 6.60 0.00
C HIS A 231 -9.93 7.94 -0.63
N ASN A 232 -9.97 9.01 0.17
CA ASN A 232 -10.31 10.34 -0.32
C ASN A 232 -9.25 10.93 -1.27
N ARG A 233 -7.99 10.50 -1.21
CA ARG A 233 -6.94 10.85 -2.16
C ARG A 233 -7.19 10.12 -3.49
N LEU A 234 -7.38 8.81 -3.44
CA LEU A 234 -7.67 7.95 -4.58
C LEU A 234 -8.91 8.45 -5.35
N ALA A 235 -10.04 8.66 -4.68
CA ALA A 235 -11.27 9.15 -5.30
C ALA A 235 -11.08 10.50 -6.03
N ARG A 236 -10.31 11.44 -5.44
CA ARG A 236 -10.02 12.73 -6.08
C ARG A 236 -9.15 12.58 -7.33
N GLU A 237 -8.13 11.73 -7.29
CA GLU A 237 -7.25 11.51 -8.44
C GLU A 237 -7.97 10.73 -9.55
N LEU A 238 -8.76 9.70 -9.20
CA LEU A 238 -9.60 8.97 -10.15
C LEU A 238 -10.60 9.89 -10.85
N ARG A 239 -11.23 10.81 -10.12
CA ARG A 239 -12.14 11.81 -10.72
C ARG A 239 -11.44 12.76 -11.68
N LYS A 240 -10.17 13.11 -11.44
CA LYS A 240 -9.40 13.94 -12.39
C LYS A 240 -9.15 13.19 -13.70
N LEU A 241 -8.92 11.87 -13.61
CA LEU A 241 -8.71 11.00 -14.77
C LEU A 241 -10.01 10.70 -15.50
N ASN A 242 -11.09 10.47 -14.76
CA ASN A 242 -12.39 9.99 -15.22
C ASN A 242 -13.49 10.93 -14.74
N SER A 243 -13.60 12.12 -15.36
CA SER A 243 -14.54 13.14 -14.90
C SER A 243 -16.02 12.77 -15.08
N HIS A 244 -16.31 11.75 -15.88
CA HIS A 244 -17.66 11.20 -16.11
C HIS A 244 -18.11 10.17 -15.07
N TRP A 245 -17.19 9.63 -14.26
CA TRP A 245 -17.57 8.66 -13.23
C TRP A 245 -18.44 9.32 -12.16
N ASP A 246 -19.54 8.63 -11.82
CA ASP A 246 -20.45 9.06 -10.77
C ASP A 246 -19.88 8.79 -9.35
N ASP A 247 -20.61 9.23 -8.33
CA ASP A 247 -20.21 9.05 -6.92
C ASP A 247 -19.94 7.58 -6.57
N GLU A 248 -20.84 6.68 -6.99
CA GLU A 248 -20.74 5.26 -6.66
C GLU A 248 -19.53 4.60 -7.33
N THR A 249 -19.29 4.87 -8.61
CA THR A 249 -18.14 4.33 -9.33
C THR A 249 -16.83 4.81 -8.71
N LEU A 250 -16.73 6.10 -8.39
CA LEU A 250 -15.55 6.67 -7.73
C LEU A 250 -15.31 6.05 -6.35
N PHE A 251 -16.37 5.90 -5.55
CA PHE A 251 -16.29 5.29 -4.23
C PHE A 251 -15.82 3.84 -4.31
N GLN A 252 -16.42 3.02 -5.19
CA GLN A 252 -16.08 1.60 -5.29
C GLN A 252 -14.68 1.39 -5.85
N GLU A 253 -14.24 2.12 -6.87
CA GLU A 253 -12.87 1.99 -7.40
C GLU A 253 -11.83 2.47 -6.39
N ALA A 254 -12.06 3.59 -5.70
CA ALA A 254 -11.17 4.05 -4.63
C ALA A 254 -11.10 3.04 -3.46
N ARG A 255 -12.25 2.48 -3.05
CA ARG A 255 -12.32 1.42 -2.03
C ARG A 255 -11.53 0.18 -2.46
N ARG A 256 -11.73 -0.26 -3.70
CA ARG A 256 -11.09 -1.45 -4.25
C ARG A 256 -9.57 -1.33 -4.31
N ILE A 257 -9.05 -0.17 -4.74
CA ILE A 257 -7.60 0.09 -4.76
C ILE A 257 -7.03 0.14 -3.34
N ASN A 258 -7.73 0.80 -2.40
CA ASN A 258 -7.29 0.91 -1.01
C ASN A 258 -7.22 -0.46 -0.31
N ILE A 259 -8.22 -1.32 -0.56
CA ILE A 259 -8.21 -2.71 -0.08
C ILE A 259 -7.02 -3.47 -0.68
N ALA A 260 -6.77 -3.34 -1.98
CA ALA A 260 -5.65 -4.00 -2.64
C ALA A 260 -4.28 -3.53 -2.08
N GLN A 261 -4.13 -2.23 -1.76
CA GLN A 261 -2.96 -1.70 -1.05
C GLN A 261 -2.79 -2.37 0.33
N PHE A 262 -3.87 -2.43 1.11
CA PHE A 262 -3.84 -3.05 2.44
C PHE A 262 -3.52 -4.54 2.40
N GLN A 263 -4.12 -5.28 1.47
CA GLN A 263 -3.84 -6.70 1.23
C GLN A 263 -2.37 -6.90 0.82
N TYR A 264 -1.87 -6.12 -0.15
CA TYR A 264 -0.48 -6.24 -0.60
C TYR A 264 0.51 -5.98 0.53
N ILE A 265 0.37 -4.87 1.26
CA ILE A 265 1.26 -4.53 2.38
C ILE A 265 1.19 -5.61 3.49
N SER A 266 0.00 -6.12 3.79
CA SER A 266 -0.18 -7.14 4.83
C SER A 266 0.51 -8.47 4.50
N TYR A 267 0.45 -8.93 3.24
CA TYR A 267 1.06 -10.20 2.82
C TYR A 267 2.54 -10.07 2.41
N TYR A 268 2.92 -9.00 1.73
CA TYR A 268 4.23 -8.86 1.10
C TYR A 268 5.21 -7.97 1.89
N GLU A 269 4.77 -7.25 2.93
CA GLU A 269 5.66 -6.51 3.83
C GLU A 269 5.53 -6.96 5.29
N TRP A 270 4.33 -6.83 5.87
CA TRP A 270 4.12 -6.98 7.31
C TRP A 270 4.24 -8.43 7.78
N SER A 271 3.52 -9.37 7.15
CA SER A 271 3.53 -10.77 7.61
C SER A 271 4.88 -11.47 7.44
N LEU A 272 5.76 -10.95 6.56
CA LEU A 272 7.13 -11.44 6.45
C LEU A 272 7.93 -11.26 7.75
N VAL A 273 7.60 -10.22 8.53
CA VAL A 273 8.22 -9.97 9.84
C VAL A 273 7.84 -11.05 10.85
N PHE A 274 6.61 -11.54 10.81
CA PHE A 274 6.07 -12.41 11.86
C PHE A 274 6.15 -13.90 11.54
N PHE A 275 5.84 -14.26 10.29
CA PHE A 275 5.74 -15.64 9.87
C PHE A 275 7.01 -16.14 9.19
N GLY A 276 7.91 -15.22 8.82
CA GLY A 276 9.15 -15.52 8.10
C GLY A 276 8.95 -15.65 6.60
N ASN A 277 9.93 -15.16 5.87
CA ASN A 277 9.86 -15.01 4.42
C ASN A 277 9.82 -16.38 3.71
N GLU A 278 10.57 -17.35 4.23
CA GLU A 278 10.59 -18.71 3.67
C GLU A 278 9.25 -19.43 3.86
N ARG A 279 8.62 -19.30 5.04
CA ARG A 279 7.34 -19.96 5.32
C ARG A 279 6.21 -19.33 4.50
N MET A 280 6.20 -18.01 4.37
CA MET A 280 5.22 -17.33 3.52
C MET A 280 5.25 -17.83 2.07
N ARG A 281 6.43 -18.16 1.52
CA ARG A 281 6.54 -18.84 0.22
C ARG A 281 6.12 -20.30 0.28
N ARG A 282 6.61 -21.06 1.28
CA ARG A 282 6.35 -22.49 1.43
C ARG A 282 4.86 -22.82 1.53
N TYR A 283 4.09 -21.95 2.18
CA TYR A 283 2.65 -22.15 2.39
C TYR A 283 1.78 -21.45 1.35
N ASP A 284 2.36 -21.00 0.23
CA ASP A 284 1.67 -20.34 -0.88
C ASP A 284 0.86 -19.10 -0.44
N LEU A 285 1.45 -18.27 0.44
CA LEU A 285 0.84 -17.01 0.88
C LEU A 285 1.37 -15.80 0.10
N ILE A 286 2.58 -15.90 -0.43
CA ILE A 286 3.20 -14.92 -1.34
C ILE A 286 3.78 -15.61 -2.57
N PHE A 287 3.81 -14.90 -3.70
CA PHE A 287 4.22 -15.46 -4.99
C PHE A 287 5.21 -14.54 -5.70
N ASN A 288 6.19 -15.13 -6.40
CA ASN A 288 7.08 -14.39 -7.29
C ASN A 288 6.40 -14.22 -8.66
N THR A 289 5.66 -13.12 -8.82
CA THR A 289 4.94 -12.79 -10.05
C THR A 289 5.68 -11.72 -10.84
N HIS A 290 5.65 -11.80 -12.18
CA HIS A 290 6.30 -10.83 -13.06
C HIS A 290 5.24 -10.11 -13.92
N ASN A 291 5.52 -8.87 -14.34
CA ASN A 291 4.71 -8.15 -15.35
C ASN A 291 3.19 -8.17 -15.14
N GLY A 292 2.72 -8.06 -13.89
CA GLY A 292 1.29 -8.03 -13.57
C GLY A 292 0.57 -9.37 -13.72
N GLU A 293 1.29 -10.50 -13.71
CA GLU A 293 0.71 -11.85 -13.73
C GLU A 293 -0.29 -12.07 -12.59
N TYR A 294 -1.38 -12.76 -12.89
CA TYR A 294 -2.35 -13.24 -11.90
C TYR A 294 -1.81 -14.47 -11.16
N VAL A 295 -2.21 -14.65 -9.91
CA VAL A 295 -1.90 -15.88 -9.16
C VAL A 295 -3.02 -16.91 -9.33
N ASN A 296 -4.29 -16.47 -9.33
CA ASN A 296 -5.47 -17.32 -9.53
C ASN A 296 -5.58 -18.51 -8.55
N ASP A 297 -5.23 -18.31 -7.28
CA ASP A 297 -5.28 -19.33 -6.23
C ASP A 297 -6.57 -19.33 -5.39
N TYR A 298 -7.61 -18.63 -5.85
CA TYR A 298 -8.95 -18.66 -5.26
C TYR A 298 -9.53 -20.08 -5.33
N ASP A 299 -10.04 -20.57 -4.20
CA ASP A 299 -10.69 -21.87 -4.06
C ASP A 299 -12.10 -21.68 -3.48
N PRO A 300 -13.18 -21.94 -4.26
CA PRO A 300 -14.55 -21.79 -3.79
C PRO A 300 -14.94 -22.79 -2.69
N HIS A 301 -14.13 -23.82 -2.42
CA HIS A 301 -14.36 -24.78 -1.34
C HIS A 301 -13.75 -24.34 0.00
N VAL A 302 -12.90 -23.31 0.01
CA VAL A 302 -12.37 -22.72 1.25
C VAL A 302 -13.46 -21.92 1.94
N GLN A 303 -13.82 -22.32 3.16
CA GLN A 303 -14.75 -21.58 3.98
C GLN A 303 -14.07 -20.36 4.60
N LEU A 304 -14.36 -19.16 4.08
CA LEU A 304 -13.80 -17.93 4.61
C LEU A 304 -14.55 -17.48 5.87
N ARG A 305 -14.06 -17.97 7.01
CA ARG A 305 -14.46 -17.54 8.35
C ARG A 305 -13.22 -17.31 9.20
N SER A 306 -13.28 -16.31 10.05
CA SER A 306 -12.23 -16.04 11.04
C SER A 306 -12.20 -17.19 12.03
N ILE A 307 -11.03 -17.80 12.20
CA ILE A 307 -10.75 -18.88 13.12
C ILE A 307 -10.77 -18.32 14.54
N GLN A 308 -11.47 -19.01 15.43
CA GLN A 308 -11.62 -18.56 16.80
C GLN A 308 -10.29 -18.59 17.58
N SER A 309 -9.51 -19.66 17.45
CA SER A 309 -8.20 -19.80 18.10
C SER A 309 -7.15 -18.84 17.54
N PHE A 310 -7.31 -18.38 16.30
CA PHE A 310 -6.54 -17.26 15.75
C PHE A 310 -6.86 -15.97 16.52
N GLN A 311 -8.13 -15.56 16.56
CA GLN A 311 -8.54 -14.28 17.15
C GLN A 311 -8.42 -14.19 18.68
N HIS A 312 -8.52 -15.32 19.38
CA HIS A 312 -8.61 -15.36 20.85
C HIS A 312 -7.42 -16.04 21.54
N ALA A 313 -6.40 -16.45 20.77
CA ALA A 313 -5.12 -16.92 21.32
C ALA A 313 -3.93 -16.52 20.44
N ALA A 314 -3.79 -17.13 19.25
CA ALA A 314 -2.54 -17.07 18.49
C ALA A 314 -2.20 -15.67 17.97
N PHE A 315 -3.19 -14.89 17.52
CA PHE A 315 -2.99 -13.52 17.02
C PHE A 315 -3.00 -12.46 18.12
N ARG A 316 -3.35 -12.84 19.36
CA ARG A 316 -3.26 -11.95 20.54
C ARG A 316 -1.90 -11.97 21.20
N TYR A 317 -1.03 -12.92 20.83
CA TYR A 317 0.34 -12.95 21.34
C TYR A 317 1.07 -11.62 21.08
N PHE A 318 0.75 -10.96 19.95
CA PHE A 318 1.20 -9.62 19.56
C PHE A 318 0.94 -8.50 20.58
N HIS A 319 0.06 -8.71 21.58
CA HIS A 319 -0.08 -7.77 22.69
C HIS A 319 1.21 -7.64 23.50
N ASP A 320 2.14 -8.60 23.41
CA ASP A 320 3.46 -8.52 24.02
C ASP A 320 4.37 -7.47 23.36
N GLN A 321 4.08 -7.03 22.14
CA GLN A 321 4.83 -5.97 21.44
C GLN A 321 4.35 -4.55 21.79
N ILE A 322 3.31 -4.41 22.61
CA ILE A 322 2.79 -3.11 23.01
C ILE A 322 3.79 -2.42 23.94
N VAL A 323 4.11 -1.15 23.62
CA VAL A 323 4.95 -0.29 24.44
C VAL A 323 4.09 0.66 25.25
N GLY A 324 4.38 0.79 26.55
CA GLY A 324 3.65 1.67 27.45
C GLY A 324 4.03 3.15 27.36
N LEU A 325 5.23 3.46 26.86
CA LEU A 325 5.76 4.82 26.75
C LEU A 325 5.93 5.20 25.27
N LEU A 326 5.27 6.29 24.87
CA LEU A 326 5.30 6.81 23.50
C LEU A 326 5.96 8.19 23.47
N HIS A 327 6.72 8.45 22.43
CA HIS A 327 7.32 9.74 22.13
C HIS A 327 6.65 10.41 20.93
N LEU A 328 6.68 11.74 20.90
CA LEU A 328 6.30 12.53 19.73
C LEU A 328 7.55 12.73 18.87
N VAL A 329 7.58 12.11 17.70
CA VAL A 329 8.78 12.11 16.85
C VAL A 329 8.75 13.30 15.88
N PRO A 330 9.71 14.24 15.93
CA PRO A 330 9.80 15.35 14.96
C PRO A 330 10.32 14.87 13.60
N GLU A 331 10.40 15.76 12.62
CA GLU A 331 10.93 15.40 11.29
C GLU A 331 12.41 14.97 11.36
N SER A 332 13.21 15.60 12.23
CA SER A 332 14.63 15.26 12.43
C SER A 332 14.88 13.86 13.01
N ARG A 333 13.84 13.20 13.54
CA ARG A 333 13.94 11.94 14.32
C ARG A 333 14.76 12.02 15.60
N GLU A 334 15.11 13.22 16.04
CA GLU A 334 15.72 13.45 17.36
C GLU A 334 14.65 13.41 18.44
N PHE A 335 14.76 12.45 19.37
CA PHE A 335 13.78 12.26 20.42
C PHE A 335 13.69 13.50 21.31
N THR A 336 12.47 14.01 21.51
CA THR A 336 12.22 15.00 22.55
C THR A 336 12.14 14.29 23.91
N ASN A 337 12.47 15.01 24.99
CA ASN A 337 12.34 14.49 26.36
C ASN A 337 10.86 14.27 26.79
N ASP A 338 9.90 14.60 25.93
CA ASP A 338 8.47 14.47 26.21
C ASP A 338 8.02 13.00 26.04
N THR A 339 7.84 12.32 27.17
CA THR A 339 7.32 10.95 27.20
C THR A 339 5.84 10.95 27.54
N LEU A 340 5.04 10.23 26.75
CA LEU A 340 3.60 10.08 26.93
C LEU A 340 3.28 8.64 27.36
N ARG A 341 2.55 8.49 28.47
CA ARG A 341 2.08 7.18 28.91
C ARG A 341 0.86 6.73 28.10
N LEU A 342 0.92 5.54 27.53
CA LEU A 342 -0.16 4.94 26.73
C LEU A 342 -1.49 4.94 27.50
N LEU A 343 -1.47 4.55 28.78
CA LEU A 343 -2.65 4.50 29.63
C LEU A 343 -3.38 5.86 29.72
N ASN A 344 -2.66 6.97 29.63
CA ASN A 344 -3.25 8.31 29.64
C ASN A 344 -3.90 8.70 28.30
N LEU A 345 -3.62 7.95 27.24
CA LEU A 345 -4.08 8.20 25.87
C LEU A 345 -5.15 7.20 25.40
N ILE A 346 -5.37 6.10 26.12
CA ILE A 346 -6.41 5.12 25.79
C ILE A 346 -7.79 5.79 25.76
N ASN A 347 -8.55 5.56 24.68
CA ASN A 347 -9.86 6.15 24.42
C ASN A 347 -9.89 7.70 24.48
N ARG A 348 -8.74 8.36 24.22
CA ARG A 348 -8.59 9.83 24.31
C ARG A 348 -7.85 10.41 23.09
N PRO A 349 -8.46 10.42 21.91
CA PRO A 349 -7.79 10.82 20.66
C PRO A 349 -7.57 12.33 20.53
N ALA A 350 -8.04 13.15 21.48
CA ALA A 350 -7.94 14.61 21.43
C ALA A 350 -6.52 15.17 21.28
N LEU A 351 -5.50 14.41 21.68
CA LEU A 351 -4.11 14.81 21.53
C LEU A 351 -3.66 14.84 20.06
N ILE A 352 -4.30 14.04 19.18
CA ILE A 352 -3.92 13.87 17.78
C ILE A 352 -4.13 15.16 16.98
N GLU A 353 -5.23 15.90 17.21
CA GLU A 353 -5.53 17.13 16.48
C GLU A 353 -4.63 18.32 16.89
N LYS A 354 -3.98 18.25 18.06
CA LYS A 354 -3.21 19.37 18.61
C LYS A 354 -1.90 19.59 17.85
N GLY A 355 -1.68 20.81 17.34
CA GLY A 355 -0.40 21.23 16.75
C GLY A 355 0.07 20.32 15.61
N CYS A 356 1.28 19.78 15.70
CA CYS A 356 1.85 18.84 14.72
C CYS A 356 1.82 17.37 15.19
N LYS A 357 0.98 17.03 16.19
CA LYS A 357 1.03 15.74 16.87
C LYS A 357 0.58 14.57 16.02
N TYR A 358 -0.39 14.73 15.11
CA TYR A 358 -0.74 13.69 14.14
C TYR A 358 0.48 13.20 13.35
N ASN A 359 1.24 14.12 12.74
CA ASN A 359 2.45 13.76 11.99
C ASN A 359 3.52 13.15 12.92
N SER A 360 3.59 13.61 14.16
CA SER A 360 4.58 13.12 15.14
C SER A 360 4.28 11.71 15.65
N PHE A 361 3.01 11.39 15.87
CA PHE A 361 2.57 10.02 16.17
C PHE A 361 2.80 9.10 14.97
N LEU A 362 2.44 9.56 13.76
CA LEU A 362 2.62 8.78 12.54
C LEU A 362 4.09 8.45 12.27
N ARG A 363 5.01 9.42 12.39
CA ARG A 363 6.46 9.15 12.35
C ARG A 363 6.89 8.26 13.50
N GLY A 364 6.28 8.44 14.68
CA GLY A 364 6.51 7.61 15.85
C GLY A 364 6.26 6.13 15.56
N LEU A 365 5.21 5.79 14.82
CA LEU A 365 4.91 4.41 14.45
C LEU A 365 6.07 3.76 13.67
N SER A 366 6.66 4.45 12.70
CA SER A 366 7.76 3.90 11.88
C SER A 366 9.16 4.19 12.42
N THR A 367 9.32 4.92 13.52
CA THR A 367 10.66 5.28 14.05
C THR A 367 10.95 4.61 15.39
N GLN A 368 9.95 4.59 16.28
CA GLN A 368 10.12 4.04 17.62
C GLN A 368 10.14 2.51 17.56
N PRO A 369 10.96 1.85 18.39
CA PRO A 369 10.96 0.40 18.49
C PRO A 369 9.61 -0.10 19.04
N ALA A 370 9.13 -1.24 18.54
CA ALA A 370 8.14 -2.03 19.25
C ALA A 370 8.74 -2.57 20.57
N LYS A 371 7.91 -3.13 21.46
CA LYS A 371 8.46 -3.99 22.52
C LYS A 371 8.92 -5.30 21.86
N LEU A 372 10.03 -5.85 22.31
CA LEU A 372 10.54 -7.16 21.92
C LEU A 372 9.48 -8.22 22.17
N THR A 373 9.26 -9.09 21.18
CA THR A 373 8.41 -10.26 21.32
C THR A 373 9.10 -11.28 22.22
N ASP A 374 8.52 -11.52 23.39
CA ASP A 374 9.09 -12.35 24.44
C ASP A 374 8.00 -12.79 25.44
N THR A 375 8.38 -13.23 26.64
CA THR A 375 7.42 -13.62 27.69
C THR A 375 7.12 -12.48 28.67
N ASN A 376 7.43 -11.22 28.33
CA ASN A 376 7.16 -10.05 29.15
C ASN A 376 6.00 -9.23 28.58
N PHE A 377 5.28 -8.52 29.45
CA PHE A 377 4.23 -7.57 29.05
C PHE A 377 4.46 -6.24 29.74
N ASP A 378 4.28 -5.14 29.00
CA ASP A 378 4.44 -3.80 29.55
C ASP A 378 3.41 -3.51 30.65
N THR A 379 3.87 -2.95 31.77
CA THR A 379 3.01 -2.63 32.93
C THR A 379 1.89 -1.65 32.63
N GLU A 380 1.97 -0.84 31.56
CA GLU A 380 0.90 0.09 31.16
C GLU A 380 -0.34 -0.62 30.59
N ILE A 381 -0.22 -1.89 30.15
CA ILE A 381 -1.35 -2.71 29.68
C ILE A 381 -1.72 -3.83 30.66
N THR A 382 -0.84 -4.15 31.61
CA THR A 382 -1.10 -5.07 32.73
C THR A 382 -1.32 -4.27 34.02
N ASP A 383 -0.33 -4.28 34.91
CA ASP A 383 -0.48 -4.00 36.35
C ASP A 383 -1.00 -2.58 36.67
N ARG A 384 -0.77 -1.62 35.78
CA ARG A 384 -1.23 -0.23 35.92
C ARG A 384 -2.54 0.03 35.19
N SER A 385 -2.91 -0.83 34.26
CA SER A 385 -4.16 -0.74 33.51
C SER A 385 -5.33 -1.27 34.34
N PRO A 386 -6.40 -0.51 34.53
CA PRO A 386 -7.63 -1.03 35.13
C PRO A 386 -8.20 -2.25 34.40
N GLY A 387 -7.91 -2.38 33.09
CA GLY A 387 -8.42 -3.45 32.23
C GLY A 387 -7.56 -4.71 32.20
N GLU A 388 -6.31 -4.71 32.67
CA GLU A 388 -5.47 -5.91 32.79
C GLU A 388 -5.47 -6.81 31.54
N LEU A 389 -4.94 -6.30 30.43
CA LEU A 389 -5.14 -6.88 29.08
C LEU A 389 -4.78 -8.37 29.00
N ARG A 390 -3.66 -8.77 29.61
CA ARG A 390 -3.23 -10.18 29.58
C ARG A 390 -4.19 -11.11 30.33
N SER A 391 -4.72 -10.66 31.46
CA SER A 391 -5.73 -11.40 32.23
C SER A 391 -7.01 -11.55 31.39
N VAL A 392 -7.43 -10.49 30.69
CA VAL A 392 -8.59 -10.51 29.79
C VAL A 392 -8.39 -11.44 28.61
N ASP A 393 -7.20 -11.50 28.00
CA ASP A 393 -6.94 -12.43 26.89
C ASP A 393 -7.07 -13.89 27.30
N ILE A 394 -6.52 -14.25 28.45
CA ILE A 394 -6.62 -15.60 29.01
C ILE A 394 -8.10 -15.93 29.32
N GLN A 395 -8.80 -15.02 30.00
CA GLN A 395 -10.21 -15.23 30.33
C GLN A 395 -11.10 -15.26 29.08
N ARG A 396 -10.76 -14.51 28.03
CA ARG A 396 -11.49 -14.52 26.75
C ARG A 396 -11.29 -15.84 26.00
N ALA A 397 -10.08 -16.41 26.04
CA ALA A 397 -9.84 -17.75 25.50
C ALA A 397 -10.74 -18.82 26.18
N ARG A 398 -10.92 -18.71 27.50
CA ARG A 398 -11.83 -19.55 28.28
C ARG A 398 -13.30 -19.32 27.93
N ASP A 399 -13.71 -18.06 27.82
CA ASP A 399 -15.07 -17.66 27.43
C ASP A 399 -15.47 -18.22 26.05
N HIS A 400 -14.51 -18.25 25.13
CA HIS A 400 -14.64 -18.81 23.79
C HIS A 400 -14.49 -20.33 23.75
N GLY A 401 -14.23 -20.99 24.89
CA GLY A 401 -14.13 -22.44 24.98
C GLY A 401 -13.03 -23.01 24.09
N LEU A 402 -11.87 -22.35 24.00
CA LEU A 402 -10.77 -22.88 23.19
C LEU A 402 -10.26 -24.22 23.73
N ALA A 403 -9.94 -25.15 22.83
CA ALA A 403 -9.29 -26.41 23.16
C ALA A 403 -7.91 -26.17 23.82
N THR A 404 -7.39 -27.22 24.47
CA THR A 404 -6.15 -27.13 25.24
C THR A 404 -4.93 -26.92 24.35
N TYR A 405 -3.81 -26.51 24.94
CA TYR A 405 -2.54 -26.44 24.24
C TYR A 405 -2.13 -27.80 23.65
N ASN A 406 -2.35 -28.90 24.38
CA ASN A 406 -1.99 -30.23 23.92
C ASN A 406 -2.81 -30.68 22.70
N ASP A 407 -4.09 -30.32 22.64
CA ASP A 407 -4.94 -30.62 21.48
C ASP A 407 -4.50 -29.86 20.23
N PHE A 408 -4.09 -28.59 20.39
CA PHE A 408 -3.57 -27.80 19.28
C PHE A 408 -2.16 -28.21 18.85
N ARG A 409 -1.30 -28.67 19.77
CA ARG A 409 -0.02 -29.29 19.43
C ARG A 409 -0.24 -30.45 18.46
N GLU A 410 -1.12 -31.37 18.83
CA GLU A 410 -1.47 -32.53 18.01
C GLU A 410 -2.08 -32.12 16.66
N TYR A 411 -3.03 -31.18 16.66
CA TYR A 411 -3.62 -30.62 15.44
C TYR A 411 -2.58 -30.03 14.49
N CYS A 412 -1.58 -29.33 15.04
CA CYS A 412 -0.50 -28.71 14.28
C CYS A 412 0.64 -29.67 13.92
N GLY A 413 0.47 -30.97 14.15
CA GLY A 413 1.44 -32.01 13.76
C GLY A 413 2.60 -32.19 14.74
N LEU A 414 2.55 -31.56 15.91
CA LEU A 414 3.49 -31.82 17.00
C LEU A 414 3.07 -33.08 17.76
N LYS A 415 4.01 -33.69 18.48
CA LYS A 415 3.71 -34.83 19.34
C LYS A 415 2.81 -34.37 20.49
N ARG A 416 1.69 -35.05 20.67
CA ARG A 416 0.85 -34.92 21.86
C ARG A 416 1.69 -35.28 23.09
N ALA A 417 1.76 -34.37 24.05
CA ALA A 417 2.43 -34.60 25.32
C ALA A 417 1.68 -35.67 26.13
N LYS A 418 2.42 -36.55 26.79
CA LYS A 418 1.93 -37.56 27.73
C LYS A 418 2.42 -37.31 29.16
N SER A 419 3.32 -36.35 29.32
CA SER A 419 3.92 -35.92 30.57
C SER A 419 4.35 -34.46 30.46
N TRP A 420 4.66 -33.82 31.59
CA TRP A 420 5.23 -32.47 31.61
C TRP A 420 6.53 -32.38 30.80
N GLN A 421 7.39 -33.41 30.86
CA GLN A 421 8.68 -33.42 30.16
C GLN A 421 8.55 -33.33 28.65
N ASP A 422 7.43 -33.79 28.07
CA ASP A 422 7.22 -33.73 26.63
C ASP A 422 7.06 -32.30 26.10
N TYR A 423 6.79 -31.31 26.98
CA TYR A 423 6.77 -29.90 26.61
C TYR A 423 8.15 -29.27 26.47
N LEU A 424 9.24 -29.94 26.91
CA LEU A 424 10.61 -29.43 26.77
C LEU A 424 11.11 -29.35 25.32
N ASP A 425 10.34 -29.88 24.37
CA ASP A 425 10.65 -29.77 22.95
C ASP A 425 10.57 -28.32 22.43
N TYR A 426 9.67 -27.51 22.99
CA TYR A 426 9.52 -26.09 22.63
C TYR A 426 9.36 -25.15 23.82
N ILE A 427 8.98 -25.61 25.01
CA ILE A 427 8.84 -24.76 26.21
C ILE A 427 10.11 -24.87 27.05
N PRO A 428 10.83 -23.75 27.34
CA PRO A 428 12.01 -23.77 28.19
C PRO A 428 11.73 -24.31 29.61
N GLU A 429 12.70 -25.03 30.18
CA GLU A 429 12.59 -25.69 31.50
C GLU A 429 12.09 -24.76 32.61
N LYS A 430 12.60 -23.51 32.67
CA LYS A 430 12.16 -22.50 33.64
C LYS A 430 10.65 -22.23 33.62
N HIS A 431 10.03 -22.27 32.44
CA HIS A 431 8.59 -22.05 32.28
C HIS A 431 7.81 -23.33 32.57
N LEU A 432 8.36 -24.48 32.20
CA LEU A 432 7.76 -25.77 32.51
C LEU A 432 7.63 -25.98 34.03
N ASP A 433 8.68 -25.69 34.79
CA ASP A 433 8.67 -25.79 36.25
C ASP A 433 7.62 -24.89 36.88
N LEU A 434 7.45 -23.68 36.34
CA LEU A 434 6.39 -22.79 36.78
C LEU A 434 5.00 -23.37 36.47
N LEU A 435 4.76 -23.91 35.27
CA LEU A 435 3.46 -24.51 34.91
C LEU A 435 3.08 -25.66 35.84
N LYS A 436 4.04 -26.51 36.25
CA LYS A 436 3.82 -27.59 37.23
C LYS A 436 3.33 -27.09 38.58
N THR A 437 3.70 -25.86 38.98
CA THR A 437 3.25 -25.26 40.25
C THR A 437 1.86 -24.64 40.18
N ILE A 438 1.34 -24.41 38.96
CA ILE A 438 0.10 -23.65 38.74
C ILE A 438 -1.03 -24.56 38.25
N TYR A 439 -0.77 -25.42 37.28
CA TYR A 439 -1.76 -26.32 36.68
C TYR A 439 -1.71 -27.70 37.34
N GLU A 440 -2.88 -28.32 37.52
CA GLU A 440 -2.99 -29.66 38.11
C GLU A 440 -2.42 -30.74 37.17
N SER A 441 -2.68 -30.62 35.87
CA SER A 441 -2.19 -31.54 34.84
C SER A 441 -1.60 -30.78 33.64
N PHE A 442 -0.66 -31.43 32.94
CA PHE A 442 -0.13 -30.91 31.67
C PHE A 442 -1.22 -30.79 30.61
N GLU A 443 -2.27 -31.62 30.70
CA GLU A 443 -3.45 -31.57 29.83
C GLU A 443 -4.29 -30.29 30.04
N ASP A 444 -4.17 -29.62 31.17
CA ASP A 444 -4.98 -28.43 31.49
C ASP A 444 -4.37 -27.12 30.95
N VAL A 445 -3.15 -27.17 30.38
CA VAL A 445 -2.47 -25.98 29.87
C VAL A 445 -3.27 -25.37 28.73
N GLU A 446 -3.64 -24.11 28.88
CA GLU A 446 -4.46 -23.39 27.91
C GLU A 446 -3.65 -23.00 26.68
N LEU A 447 -4.28 -23.01 25.49
CA LEU A 447 -3.63 -22.63 24.23
C LEU A 447 -2.94 -21.26 24.32
N SER A 448 -3.60 -20.27 24.91
CA SER A 448 -3.08 -18.90 25.04
C SER A 448 -1.85 -18.80 25.95
N ILE A 449 -1.62 -19.80 26.81
CA ILE A 449 -0.45 -19.90 27.70
C ILE A 449 0.65 -20.73 27.04
N GLY A 450 0.35 -21.98 26.68
CA GLY A 450 1.34 -22.89 26.12
C GLY A 450 1.97 -22.35 24.84
N GLY A 451 1.16 -21.88 23.89
CA GLY A 451 1.68 -21.31 22.64
C GLY A 451 2.48 -20.02 22.82
N ALA A 452 2.22 -19.25 23.88
CA ALA A 452 2.97 -18.02 24.18
C ALA A 452 4.32 -18.30 24.87
N LEU A 453 4.53 -19.52 25.37
CA LEU A 453 5.75 -19.96 26.03
C LEU A 453 6.66 -20.80 25.13
N GLU A 454 6.21 -21.13 23.91
CA GLU A 454 7.03 -21.80 22.91
C GLU A 454 8.19 -20.91 22.49
N GLN A 455 9.37 -21.51 22.34
CA GLN A 455 10.50 -20.88 21.66
C GLN A 455 10.10 -20.54 20.23
N HIS A 456 10.51 -19.35 19.78
CA HIS A 456 10.23 -18.91 18.42
C HIS A 456 10.97 -19.76 17.40
N GLU A 457 10.29 -20.03 16.31
CA GLU A 457 10.90 -20.67 15.15
C GLU A 457 11.91 -19.74 14.45
N PRO A 458 12.95 -20.27 13.79
CA PRO A 458 13.87 -19.45 13.01
C PRO A 458 13.14 -18.59 11.96
N ASP A 459 13.56 -17.33 11.82
CA ASP A 459 12.98 -16.30 10.94
C ASP A 459 11.51 -15.93 11.27
N ALA A 460 10.99 -16.28 12.44
CA ALA A 460 9.64 -15.94 12.86
C ALA A 460 9.61 -15.42 14.31
N LEU A 461 8.51 -14.75 14.66
CA LEU A 461 8.29 -14.20 16.02
C LEU A 461 7.32 -15.06 16.84
N LEU A 462 7.14 -16.32 16.46
CA LEU A 462 6.11 -17.21 16.98
C LEU A 462 6.65 -18.64 17.07
N GLY A 463 6.18 -19.38 18.08
CA GLY A 463 6.38 -20.82 18.17
C GLY A 463 5.57 -21.61 17.14
N PRO A 464 5.85 -22.91 16.96
CA PRO A 464 5.23 -23.75 15.93
C PRO A 464 3.70 -23.81 16.01
N THR A 465 3.11 -23.85 17.22
CA THR A 465 1.66 -23.97 17.38
C THR A 465 0.95 -22.69 16.96
N PHE A 466 1.43 -21.53 17.40
CA PHE A 466 0.88 -20.24 16.96
C PHE A 466 1.16 -19.96 15.49
N LEU A 467 2.30 -20.36 14.93
CA LEU A 467 2.56 -20.24 13.50
C LEU A 467 1.56 -21.04 12.66
N CYS A 468 1.33 -22.30 13.02
CA CYS A 468 0.35 -23.17 12.36
C CYS A 468 -1.04 -22.51 12.28
N ILE A 469 -1.55 -22.00 13.41
CA ILE A 469 -2.88 -21.37 13.48
C ILE A 469 -2.92 -20.07 12.66
N ASN A 470 -1.90 -19.22 12.77
CA ASN A 470 -1.83 -17.95 12.04
C ASN A 470 -1.70 -18.16 10.53
N ILE A 471 -0.82 -19.06 10.08
CA ILE A 471 -0.66 -19.39 8.66
C ILE A 471 -1.96 -19.95 8.08
N LEU A 472 -2.66 -20.80 8.82
CA LEU A 472 -3.96 -21.32 8.38
C LEU A 472 -4.98 -20.19 8.18
N GLN A 473 -5.06 -19.23 9.10
CA GLN A 473 -5.95 -18.09 8.94
C GLN A 473 -5.62 -17.26 7.70
N PHE A 474 -4.35 -16.91 7.49
CA PHE A 474 -3.93 -16.12 6.33
C PHE A 474 -4.17 -16.88 5.03
N LYS A 475 -4.01 -18.21 5.01
CA LYS A 475 -4.36 -19.04 3.86
C LYS A 475 -5.85 -18.95 3.54
N ILE A 476 -6.72 -18.98 4.55
CA ILE A 476 -8.17 -18.84 4.38
C ILE A 476 -8.54 -17.44 3.88
N LEU A 477 -7.96 -16.38 4.46
CA LEU A 477 -8.22 -14.99 4.06
C LEU A 477 -7.86 -14.73 2.60
N ARG A 478 -6.78 -15.36 2.10
CA ARG A 478 -6.36 -15.25 0.71
C ARG A 478 -7.17 -16.13 -0.22
N LYS A 479 -7.14 -17.45 -0.01
CA LYS A 479 -7.72 -18.43 -0.95
C LYS A 479 -9.25 -18.44 -0.94
N GLY A 480 -9.87 -18.04 0.16
CA GLY A 480 -11.33 -17.95 0.26
C GLY A 480 -11.90 -16.63 -0.27
N ASP A 481 -11.06 -15.63 -0.57
CA ASP A 481 -11.52 -14.32 -1.03
C ASP A 481 -11.52 -14.26 -2.57
N ARG A 482 -12.73 -14.32 -3.15
CA ARG A 482 -12.92 -14.20 -4.60
C ARG A 482 -12.44 -12.86 -5.15
N TYR A 483 -12.42 -11.81 -4.32
CA TYR A 483 -12.01 -10.46 -4.69
C TYR A 483 -10.58 -10.12 -4.27
N PHE A 484 -9.82 -11.10 -3.76
CA PHE A 484 -8.40 -10.91 -3.46
C PHE A 484 -7.69 -10.34 -4.69
N PHE A 485 -6.87 -9.30 -4.50
CA PHE A 485 -6.44 -8.45 -5.61
C PHE A 485 -5.75 -9.22 -6.75
N GLU A 486 -5.05 -10.33 -6.47
CA GLU A 486 -4.33 -11.15 -7.47
C GLU A 486 -5.19 -12.16 -8.24
N ASN A 487 -6.50 -12.21 -7.98
CA ASN A 487 -7.42 -13.11 -8.67
C ASN A 487 -7.85 -12.52 -10.03
N GLY A 488 -7.38 -13.12 -11.11
CA GLY A 488 -7.76 -12.82 -12.50
C GLY A 488 -9.05 -13.49 -12.96
N ASN A 489 -9.60 -14.44 -12.20
CA ASN A 489 -10.83 -15.16 -12.55
C ASN A 489 -12.11 -14.49 -11.99
N GLN A 490 -11.98 -13.35 -11.29
CA GLN A 490 -13.14 -12.57 -10.86
C GLN A 490 -13.83 -11.88 -12.06
N PRO A 491 -15.13 -11.53 -12.00
CA PRO A 491 -15.86 -10.97 -13.14
C PRO A 491 -15.25 -9.70 -13.72
N TYR A 492 -14.65 -8.87 -12.87
CA TYR A 492 -13.99 -7.62 -13.26
C TYR A 492 -12.61 -7.58 -12.61
N PRO A 493 -11.60 -8.34 -13.08
CA PRO A 493 -10.29 -8.38 -12.44
C PRO A 493 -9.55 -7.06 -12.64
N PHE A 494 -8.59 -6.76 -11.75
CA PHE A 494 -7.63 -5.70 -12.06
C PHE A 494 -6.89 -6.10 -13.34
N THR A 495 -6.65 -5.15 -14.24
CA THR A 495 -5.82 -5.42 -15.42
C THR A 495 -4.38 -5.74 -14.98
N LYS A 496 -3.59 -6.38 -15.85
CA LYS A 496 -2.17 -6.63 -15.55
C LYS A 496 -1.39 -5.34 -15.26
N GLY A 497 -1.73 -4.24 -15.95
CA GLY A 497 -1.15 -2.91 -15.69
C GLY A 497 -1.51 -2.42 -14.29
N GLN A 498 -2.79 -2.50 -13.92
CA GLN A 498 -3.26 -2.14 -12.57
C GLN A 498 -2.60 -2.99 -11.48
N LEU A 499 -2.43 -4.30 -11.69
CA LEU A 499 -1.73 -5.17 -10.74
C LEU A 499 -0.25 -4.81 -10.59
N LYS A 500 0.42 -4.46 -11.68
CA LYS A 500 1.80 -3.98 -11.64
C LYS A 500 1.92 -2.73 -10.78
N GLU A 501 0.95 -1.81 -10.87
CA GLU A 501 0.92 -0.61 -10.05
C GLU A 501 0.56 -0.90 -8.58
N ILE A 502 -0.41 -1.77 -8.30
CA ILE A 502 -0.77 -2.18 -6.93
C ILE A 502 0.42 -2.81 -6.20
N ARG A 503 1.24 -3.62 -6.89
CA ARG A 503 2.44 -4.25 -6.32
C ARG A 503 3.57 -3.27 -5.99
N LYS A 504 3.42 -1.98 -6.33
CA LYS A 504 4.30 -0.90 -5.84
C LYS A 504 3.84 -0.33 -4.49
N ALA A 505 2.65 -0.70 -4.01
CA ALA A 505 2.16 -0.28 -2.70
C ALA A 505 3.16 -0.64 -1.62
N ASN A 506 3.44 0.31 -0.73
CA ASN A 506 4.34 0.11 0.40
C ASN A 506 3.88 0.96 1.58
N ALA A 507 4.10 0.48 2.80
CA ALA A 507 3.65 1.16 4.00
C ALA A 507 4.27 2.56 4.15
N ALA A 508 5.55 2.72 3.78
CA ALA A 508 6.25 4.00 3.88
C ALA A 508 5.58 5.09 3.03
N ARG A 509 5.27 4.78 1.77
CA ARG A 509 4.58 5.69 0.84
C ARG A 509 3.16 5.98 1.29
N LEU A 510 2.42 4.97 1.75
CA LEU A 510 1.06 5.14 2.26
C LEU A 510 1.03 6.16 3.42
N LEU A 511 1.99 6.07 4.34
CA LEU A 511 2.15 7.02 5.44
C LEU A 511 2.55 8.42 4.95
N CYS A 512 3.48 8.53 3.99
CA CYS A 512 3.88 9.81 3.38
C CYS A 512 2.72 10.52 2.67
N ASP A 513 1.95 9.81 1.85
CA ASP A 513 0.89 10.43 1.02
C ASP A 513 -0.28 10.98 1.85
N ASN A 514 -0.41 10.56 3.12
CA ASN A 514 -1.55 10.87 3.99
C ASN A 514 -1.21 11.74 5.21
N ALA A 515 0.04 12.22 5.26
CA ALA A 515 0.55 13.09 6.33
C ALA A 515 1.55 14.12 5.78
N ASN A 516 1.88 15.15 6.57
CA ASN A 516 2.98 16.04 6.19
C ASN A 516 4.29 15.47 6.76
N VAL A 517 4.89 14.54 6.02
CA VAL A 517 6.16 13.89 6.32
C VAL A 517 7.07 14.03 5.10
N GLU A 518 8.32 14.42 5.32
CA GLU A 518 9.26 14.71 4.24
C GLU A 518 10.13 13.49 3.93
N HIS A 519 10.54 12.76 4.97
CA HIS A 519 11.43 11.61 4.85
C HIS A 519 10.87 10.38 5.55
N MET A 520 11.06 9.21 4.95
CA MET A 520 10.70 7.90 5.51
C MET A 520 11.67 6.83 5.01
N GLN A 521 11.99 5.84 5.84
CA GLN A 521 12.74 4.69 5.40
C GLN A 521 11.88 3.74 4.55
N PRO A 522 12.42 3.08 3.51
CA PRO A 522 11.63 2.24 2.61
C PRO A 522 10.85 1.10 3.30
N MET A 523 11.48 0.41 4.26
CA MET A 523 10.82 -0.65 5.03
C MET A 523 10.27 -0.07 6.33
N ALA A 524 9.04 0.46 6.30
CA ALA A 524 8.45 1.20 7.43
C ALA A 524 8.25 0.35 8.70
N PHE A 525 8.10 -0.98 8.57
CA PHE A 525 8.00 -1.89 9.72
C PHE A 525 9.36 -2.15 10.38
N LYS A 526 10.46 -1.93 9.67
CA LYS A 526 11.82 -2.11 10.18
C LYS A 526 12.41 -0.78 10.65
N ARG A 527 13.26 -0.87 11.67
CA ARG A 527 13.99 0.27 12.21
C ARG A 527 14.90 0.90 11.15
N ILE A 528 15.19 2.19 11.36
CA ILE A 528 16.17 2.92 10.58
C ILE A 528 17.55 2.31 10.85
N SER A 529 18.27 2.00 9.77
CA SER A 529 19.62 1.42 9.80
C SER A 529 20.39 1.80 8.53
N GLU A 530 21.65 1.38 8.43
CA GLU A 530 22.44 1.55 7.20
C GLU A 530 21.79 0.90 5.97
N SER A 531 21.12 -0.24 6.16
CA SER A 531 20.39 -0.96 5.09
C SER A 531 18.95 -0.48 4.89
N ASN A 532 18.45 0.39 5.76
CA ASN A 532 17.11 0.96 5.73
C ASN A 532 17.14 2.45 6.12
N PRO A 533 17.90 3.29 5.39
CA PRO A 533 18.07 4.70 5.74
C PRO A 533 16.82 5.50 5.42
N LEU A 534 16.66 6.67 6.06
CA LEU A 534 15.64 7.64 5.68
C LEU A 534 15.88 8.12 4.24
N GLN A 535 14.80 8.21 3.46
CA GLN A 535 14.81 8.73 2.10
C GLN A 535 13.69 9.75 1.92
N PRO A 536 13.84 10.74 1.01
CA PRO A 536 12.75 11.65 0.68
C PRO A 536 11.50 10.89 0.22
N CYS A 537 10.30 11.23 0.71
CA CYS A 537 9.06 10.55 0.34
C CYS A 537 8.80 10.51 -1.19
N GLY A 538 9.36 11.47 -1.93
CA GLY A 538 9.25 11.55 -3.39
C GLY A 538 9.96 10.42 -4.16
N VAL A 539 10.99 9.80 -3.59
CA VAL A 539 11.71 8.68 -4.25
C VAL A 539 11.07 7.31 -3.96
N LEU A 540 10.18 7.25 -2.96
CA LEU A 540 9.49 6.00 -2.62
C LEU A 540 8.49 5.63 -3.72
N PRO A 541 8.40 4.32 -4.09
CA PRO A 541 7.46 3.86 -5.11
C PRO A 541 6.04 4.30 -4.80
N ARG A 542 5.33 4.76 -5.83
CA ARG A 542 3.93 5.18 -5.76
C ARG A 542 3.13 4.42 -6.81
N ILE A 543 1.89 4.08 -6.46
CA ILE A 543 0.91 3.60 -7.44
C ILE A 543 0.61 4.72 -8.43
N ASP A 544 0.82 4.46 -9.73
CA ASP A 544 0.35 5.35 -10.78
C ASP A 544 -1.10 4.99 -11.17
N LEU A 545 -2.01 5.93 -10.96
CA LEU A 545 -3.43 5.73 -11.25
C LEU A 545 -3.78 5.88 -12.74
N LYS A 546 -2.83 6.23 -13.62
CA LYS A 546 -3.07 6.28 -15.07
C LYS A 546 -3.63 4.96 -15.63
N GLU A 547 -3.31 3.82 -15.02
CA GLU A 547 -3.86 2.51 -15.40
C GLU A 547 -5.37 2.35 -15.12
N TRP A 548 -6.00 3.30 -14.44
CA TRP A 548 -7.45 3.39 -14.23
C TRP A 548 -8.14 4.40 -15.15
N LEU A 549 -7.43 5.00 -16.10
CA LEU A 549 -8.05 5.86 -17.10
C LEU A 549 -9.05 5.04 -17.95
N ASP A 550 -10.31 5.48 -17.99
CA ASP A 550 -11.31 4.98 -18.93
C ASP A 550 -10.96 5.45 -20.33
N LEU A 551 -10.15 4.63 -20.98
CA LEU A 551 -9.63 4.91 -22.30
C LEU A 551 -10.74 5.13 -23.32
N LYS A 552 -11.82 4.34 -23.24
CA LYS A 552 -12.92 4.42 -24.19
C LYS A 552 -13.60 5.78 -24.10
N TRP A 553 -13.90 6.25 -22.90
CA TRP A 553 -14.49 7.57 -22.69
C TRP A 553 -13.52 8.69 -23.10
N TYR A 554 -12.24 8.59 -22.69
CA TYR A 554 -11.22 9.59 -23.03
C TYR A 554 -11.09 9.77 -24.55
N LEU A 555 -11.06 8.68 -25.31
CA LEU A 555 -11.02 8.69 -26.77
C LEU A 555 -12.25 9.36 -27.39
N GLN A 556 -13.44 9.01 -26.90
CA GLN A 556 -14.70 9.57 -27.38
C GLN A 556 -14.78 11.08 -27.17
N GLN A 557 -14.38 11.58 -26.00
CA GLN A 557 -14.43 13.01 -25.70
C GLN A 557 -13.42 13.84 -26.50
N ASN A 558 -12.28 13.25 -26.86
CA ASN A 558 -11.25 13.92 -27.65
C ASN A 558 -11.40 13.66 -29.15
N ASN A 559 -12.47 12.96 -29.57
CA ASN A 559 -12.71 12.56 -30.96
C ASN A 559 -11.50 11.85 -31.59
N LEU A 560 -10.88 10.95 -30.82
CA LEU A 560 -9.70 10.19 -31.22
C LEU A 560 -10.11 8.74 -31.53
N ASP A 561 -9.76 8.23 -32.72
CA ASP A 561 -9.89 6.82 -33.03
C ASP A 561 -8.63 6.06 -32.56
N LEU A 562 -8.79 4.92 -31.86
CA LEU A 562 -7.69 4.01 -31.51
C LEU A 562 -6.86 3.62 -32.74
N LYS A 563 -7.49 3.54 -33.92
CA LYS A 563 -6.80 3.29 -35.19
C LYS A 563 -5.97 4.50 -35.66
N GLU A 564 -6.44 5.72 -35.45
CA GLU A 564 -5.69 6.95 -35.74
C GLU A 564 -4.54 7.15 -34.76
N ILE A 565 -4.66 6.70 -33.50
CA ILE A 565 -3.58 6.82 -32.51
C ILE A 565 -2.53 5.70 -32.71
N SER A 566 -2.93 4.55 -33.26
CA SER A 566 -2.00 3.53 -33.76
C SER A 566 -1.22 3.95 -35.02
N GLN A 567 -1.62 5.07 -35.64
CA GLN A 567 -0.88 5.72 -36.71
C GLN A 567 -0.38 7.07 -36.19
N CYS A 568 0.80 7.10 -35.55
CA CYS A 568 1.38 8.39 -35.12
C CYS A 568 1.32 9.39 -36.30
N PRO A 569 0.56 10.51 -36.19
CA PRO A 569 0.34 11.38 -37.33
C PRO A 569 1.70 11.90 -37.80
N ILE A 570 2.05 11.55 -39.03
CA ILE A 570 3.17 12.13 -39.74
C ILE A 570 2.74 13.57 -40.04
N GLU A 571 3.50 14.57 -39.59
CA GLU A 571 3.30 15.96 -40.01
C GLU A 571 3.59 16.09 -41.53
N LEU A 572 2.63 15.66 -42.36
CA LEU A 572 2.67 15.73 -43.83
C LEU A 572 2.78 17.18 -44.33
N ASP A 573 2.40 18.15 -43.49
CA ASP A 573 2.40 19.59 -43.78
C ASP A 573 3.79 20.22 -43.89
N LYS A 574 4.87 19.48 -43.58
CA LYS A 574 6.25 20.02 -43.66
C LYS A 574 6.87 19.94 -45.05
N CYS A 575 6.27 19.25 -46.00
CA CYS A 575 6.76 19.20 -47.38
C CYS A 575 6.11 20.29 -48.24
N ILE A 576 6.85 21.35 -48.57
CA ILE A 576 6.37 22.42 -49.46
C ILE A 576 6.92 22.20 -50.87
N ASN A 577 6.06 22.27 -51.88
CA ASN A 577 6.49 22.25 -53.28
C ASN A 577 7.28 23.54 -53.59
N PRO A 578 8.55 23.47 -54.02
CA PRO A 578 9.36 24.67 -54.30
C PRO A 578 8.72 25.63 -55.31
N SER A 579 7.88 25.09 -56.20
CA SER A 579 7.16 25.83 -57.24
C SER A 579 6.09 26.79 -56.70
N THR A 580 5.67 26.64 -55.44
CA THR A 580 4.59 27.43 -54.83
C THR A 580 5.10 28.61 -54.00
N VAL A 581 6.42 28.79 -53.85
CA VAL A 581 7.00 29.86 -53.04
C VAL A 581 7.19 31.12 -53.88
N THR A 582 6.41 32.17 -53.60
CA THR A 582 6.56 33.50 -54.22
C THR A 582 7.19 34.48 -53.25
N CYS A 583 8.30 35.10 -53.65
CA CYS A 583 9.02 36.05 -52.81
C CYS A 583 8.60 37.49 -53.05
N THR A 584 8.40 38.22 -51.97
CA THR A 584 8.25 39.68 -51.97
C THR A 584 9.46 40.30 -51.31
N HIS A 585 9.80 41.54 -51.69
CA HIS A 585 10.83 42.29 -50.97
C HIS A 585 10.32 42.62 -49.56
N ALA A 586 10.83 41.89 -48.57
CA ALA A 586 10.49 42.04 -47.16
C ALA A 586 11.69 42.51 -46.34
N ARG A 587 11.45 43.33 -45.31
CA ARG A 587 12.48 43.81 -44.38
C ARG A 587 12.96 42.72 -43.40
N TYR A 588 12.12 41.71 -43.12
CA TYR A 588 12.35 40.70 -42.11
C TYR A 588 12.33 39.30 -42.72
N ARG A 589 13.07 38.38 -42.09
CA ARG A 589 13.02 36.95 -42.42
C ARG A 589 11.61 36.40 -42.23
N THR A 590 11.26 35.41 -43.04
CA THR A 590 10.03 34.63 -42.83
C THR A 590 10.25 33.63 -41.69
N MET A 591 9.16 33.22 -41.04
CA MET A 591 9.22 32.29 -39.90
C MET A 591 9.63 30.87 -40.32
N ASP A 592 9.30 30.47 -41.54
CA ASP A 592 9.70 29.18 -42.11
C ASP A 592 11.04 29.22 -42.83
N GLY A 593 11.68 30.39 -42.93
CA GLY A 593 12.95 30.57 -43.63
C GLY A 593 12.84 30.71 -45.16
N SER A 594 11.63 30.65 -45.73
CA SER A 594 11.38 30.91 -47.15
C SER A 594 11.81 32.32 -47.58
N CYS A 595 12.35 32.48 -48.79
CA CYS A 595 12.80 33.76 -49.35
C CYS A 595 13.94 34.46 -48.59
N ASN A 596 14.54 33.83 -47.57
CA ASN A 596 15.77 34.34 -46.93
C ASN A 596 16.97 34.32 -47.89
N ASN A 597 16.93 33.45 -48.91
CA ASN A 597 17.79 33.50 -50.08
C ASN A 597 16.97 33.98 -51.31
N PRO A 598 17.17 35.22 -51.79
CA PRO A 598 16.38 35.78 -52.89
C PRO A 598 16.53 35.04 -54.23
N ARG A 599 17.65 34.33 -54.44
CA ARG A 599 17.92 33.58 -55.67
C ARG A 599 17.32 32.18 -55.63
N TYR A 600 17.29 31.56 -54.45
CA TYR A 600 16.77 30.22 -54.24
C TYR A 600 15.83 30.23 -53.02
N PRO A 601 14.54 30.54 -53.22
CA PRO A 601 13.59 30.81 -52.15
C PRO A 601 13.43 29.73 -51.07
N THR A 602 13.73 28.47 -51.38
CA THR A 602 13.57 27.35 -50.45
C THR A 602 14.85 27.01 -49.67
N LEU A 603 16.01 27.60 -50.01
CA LEU A 603 17.25 27.23 -49.32
C LEU A 603 17.21 27.64 -47.85
N GLY A 604 17.38 26.65 -46.98
CA GLY A 604 17.38 26.81 -45.53
C GLY A 604 15.99 26.94 -44.90
N MET A 605 14.93 26.74 -45.68
CA MET A 605 13.55 26.71 -45.18
C MET A 605 13.31 25.47 -44.30
N ALA A 606 12.44 25.57 -43.29
CA ALA A 606 11.96 24.42 -42.53
C ALA A 606 11.28 23.39 -43.46
N GLY A 607 11.43 22.11 -43.15
CA GLY A 607 10.93 21.02 -43.99
C GLY A 607 11.81 20.67 -45.20
N THR A 608 12.89 21.42 -45.45
CA THR A 608 13.86 21.08 -46.50
C THR A 608 14.94 20.12 -45.99
N THR A 609 15.58 19.40 -46.91
CA THR A 609 16.58 18.38 -46.60
C THR A 609 17.94 18.98 -46.21
N TYR A 610 18.67 18.27 -45.36
CA TYR A 610 20.05 18.64 -45.04
C TYR A 610 20.95 18.58 -46.27
N ASN A 611 21.88 19.53 -46.39
CA ASN A 611 22.93 19.46 -47.40
C ASN A 611 23.90 18.32 -47.09
N ARG A 612 24.07 17.40 -48.05
CA ARG A 612 24.96 16.26 -47.93
C ARG A 612 26.27 16.51 -48.67
N LEU A 613 27.41 16.47 -47.95
CA LEU A 613 28.73 16.69 -48.55
C LEU A 613 29.24 15.49 -49.39
N LEU A 614 28.72 14.29 -49.15
CA LEU A 614 29.12 13.04 -49.82
C LEU A 614 27.87 12.20 -50.10
N PRO A 615 27.83 11.33 -51.12
CA PRO A 615 26.68 10.48 -51.40
C PRO A 615 26.26 9.60 -50.20
N ALA A 616 24.96 9.37 -50.06
CA ALA A 616 24.43 8.49 -49.02
C ALA A 616 24.89 7.04 -49.24
N LYS A 617 25.10 6.32 -48.14
CA LYS A 617 25.41 4.88 -48.16
C LYS A 617 24.32 4.15 -47.41
N TYR A 618 23.34 3.64 -48.13
CA TYR A 618 22.33 2.72 -47.61
C TYR A 618 22.58 1.33 -48.17
N SER A 619 22.23 0.28 -47.40
CA SER A 619 22.45 -1.11 -47.83
C SER A 619 21.53 -1.53 -48.97
N ASP A 620 20.34 -0.96 -49.04
CA ASP A 620 19.34 -1.14 -50.10
C ASP A 620 19.41 -0.04 -51.18
N GLY A 621 20.37 0.88 -51.09
CA GLY A 621 20.46 2.06 -51.94
C GLY A 621 19.33 3.08 -51.74
N LYS A 622 18.44 2.88 -50.76
CA LYS A 622 17.25 3.71 -50.53
C LYS A 622 17.27 4.34 -49.15
N SER A 623 17.11 3.55 -48.09
CA SER A 623 17.00 4.07 -46.72
C SER A 623 17.46 3.09 -45.63
N SER A 624 17.84 1.86 -45.96
CA SER A 624 18.25 0.85 -44.97
C SER A 624 19.65 1.12 -44.43
N ILE A 625 19.85 0.86 -43.13
CA ILE A 625 21.15 1.05 -42.47
C ILE A 625 22.24 0.29 -43.23
N ARG A 626 23.35 0.97 -43.50
CA ARG A 626 24.47 0.40 -44.26
C ARG A 626 25.02 -0.84 -43.58
N LEU A 627 25.48 -1.78 -44.39
CA LEU A 627 26.23 -2.95 -43.92
C LEU A 627 27.73 -2.63 -43.88
N SER A 628 28.48 -3.52 -43.23
CA SER A 628 29.93 -3.54 -43.34
C SER A 628 30.37 -3.91 -44.78
N LYS A 629 31.65 -3.70 -45.12
CA LYS A 629 32.18 -4.09 -46.43
C LYS A 629 32.03 -5.59 -46.74
N SER A 630 31.94 -6.44 -45.72
CA SER A 630 31.74 -7.88 -45.87
C SER A 630 30.26 -8.29 -46.02
N GLY A 631 29.34 -7.33 -46.06
CA GLY A 631 27.89 -7.58 -46.11
C GLY A 631 27.26 -7.93 -44.76
N LYS A 632 28.03 -8.00 -43.67
CA LYS A 632 27.51 -8.25 -42.32
C LYS A 632 26.95 -6.97 -41.66
N PRO A 633 26.02 -7.06 -40.70
CA PRO A 633 25.58 -5.93 -39.89
C PRO A 633 26.75 -5.18 -39.24
N LEU A 634 26.58 -3.88 -39.00
CA LEU A 634 27.56 -3.10 -38.25
C LEU A 634 27.55 -3.53 -36.77
N PRO A 635 28.66 -3.33 -36.02
CA PRO A 635 28.68 -3.56 -34.59
C PRO A 635 27.58 -2.78 -33.87
N SER A 636 27.03 -3.35 -32.78
CA SER A 636 26.02 -2.67 -31.96
C SER A 636 26.52 -1.28 -31.54
N PRO A 637 25.73 -0.21 -31.78
CA PRO A 637 26.07 1.12 -31.30
C PRO A 637 26.26 1.17 -29.78
N ARG A 638 25.52 0.33 -29.04
CA ARG A 638 25.68 0.22 -27.59
C ARG A 638 27.02 -0.38 -27.21
N LEU A 639 27.43 -1.46 -27.88
CA LEU A 639 28.75 -2.05 -27.69
C LEU A 639 29.86 -1.01 -27.90
N LEU A 640 29.79 -0.27 -29.01
CA LEU A 640 30.77 0.78 -29.32
C LEU A 640 30.74 1.91 -28.27
N SER A 641 29.56 2.34 -27.84
CA SER A 641 29.39 3.40 -26.85
C SER A 641 30.16 3.13 -25.56
N TYR A 642 30.13 1.90 -25.04
CA TYR A 642 30.78 1.59 -23.76
C TYR A 642 32.19 1.01 -23.87
N LYS A 643 32.56 0.42 -25.02
CA LYS A 643 33.93 -0.11 -25.24
C LYS A 643 34.90 0.95 -25.75
N VAL A 644 34.43 1.91 -26.56
CA VAL A 644 35.29 2.88 -27.24
C VAL A 644 35.40 4.19 -26.46
N PHE A 645 34.29 4.66 -25.88
CA PHE A 645 34.28 5.92 -25.13
C PHE A 645 34.47 5.67 -23.64
N GLY A 646 35.49 6.29 -23.05
CA GLY A 646 35.79 6.22 -21.62
C GLY A 646 34.71 6.88 -20.77
N ARG A 647 34.67 6.54 -19.47
CA ARG A 647 33.70 7.08 -18.50
C ARG A 647 34.27 8.10 -17.53
N GLU A 648 35.53 8.44 -17.69
CA GLU A 648 36.16 9.42 -16.81
C GLU A 648 35.55 10.79 -17.09
N VAL A 649 34.98 11.39 -16.04
CA VAL A 649 34.48 12.76 -16.09
C VAL A 649 35.68 13.68 -15.84
N VAL A 650 36.21 14.25 -16.92
CA VAL A 650 37.30 15.23 -16.86
C VAL A 650 36.70 16.62 -17.02
N SER A 651 36.93 17.50 -16.04
CA SER A 651 36.49 18.89 -16.13
C SER A 651 37.32 19.64 -17.16
N ASP A 652 36.68 20.43 -18.03
CA ASP A 652 37.38 21.32 -18.96
C ASP A 652 37.98 22.51 -18.16
N PRO A 653 39.31 22.68 -18.11
CA PRO A 653 39.93 23.71 -17.29
C PRO A 653 39.80 25.13 -17.90
N LYS A 654 39.29 25.27 -19.12
CA LYS A 654 39.27 26.54 -19.87
C LYS A 654 37.88 27.06 -20.19
N ARG A 655 36.86 26.21 -20.20
CA ARG A 655 35.52 26.56 -20.70
C ARG A 655 34.46 26.31 -19.63
N THR A 656 33.47 27.19 -19.58
CA THR A 656 32.34 27.05 -18.66
C THR A 656 31.26 26.16 -19.29
N LEU A 657 30.32 25.70 -18.46
CA LEU A 657 29.14 24.95 -18.90
C LEU A 657 28.33 25.68 -19.99
N LEU A 658 28.39 27.02 -20.03
CA LEU A 658 27.72 27.83 -21.03
C LEU A 658 28.15 27.46 -22.46
N THR A 659 29.40 27.06 -22.68
CA THR A 659 29.84 26.67 -24.03
C THR A 659 29.08 25.44 -24.53
N MET A 660 28.87 24.43 -23.68
CA MET A 660 28.07 23.25 -24.02
C MET A 660 26.60 23.63 -24.23
N GLN A 661 26.04 24.42 -23.31
CA GLN A 661 24.63 24.78 -23.36
C GLN A 661 24.30 25.69 -24.55
N TRP A 662 25.19 26.62 -24.91
CA TRP A 662 25.04 27.46 -26.09
C TRP A 662 25.16 26.65 -27.38
N GLY A 663 26.04 25.65 -27.40
CA GLY A 663 26.12 24.68 -28.50
C GLY A 663 24.80 23.92 -28.71
N GLN A 664 24.11 23.56 -27.63
CA GLN A 664 22.77 22.98 -27.71
C GLN A 664 21.77 23.96 -28.32
N LEU A 665 21.74 25.23 -27.87
CA LEU A 665 20.85 26.24 -28.44
C LEU A 665 21.06 26.42 -29.94
N VAL A 666 22.32 26.56 -30.38
CA VAL A 666 22.69 26.65 -31.79
C VAL A 666 22.23 25.41 -32.58
N THR A 667 22.43 24.21 -32.02
CA THR A 667 22.03 22.96 -32.67
C THR A 667 20.51 22.85 -32.81
N HIS A 668 19.77 23.17 -31.75
CA HIS A 668 18.30 23.15 -31.75
C HIS A 668 17.67 24.23 -32.63
N ASP A 669 18.43 25.29 -32.94
CA ASP A 669 17.96 26.36 -33.82
C ASP A 669 18.05 25.99 -35.30
N ILE A 670 19.12 25.29 -35.69
CA ILE A 670 19.41 24.99 -37.11
C ILE A 670 19.13 23.53 -37.50
N THR A 671 18.87 22.65 -36.53
CA THR A 671 18.61 21.23 -36.77
C THR A 671 17.49 20.69 -35.88
N LEU A 672 16.55 19.96 -36.50
CA LEU A 672 15.58 19.14 -35.79
C LEU A 672 15.22 17.94 -36.67
N HIS A 673 15.55 16.72 -36.24
CA HIS A 673 15.15 15.55 -37.00
C HIS A 673 13.66 15.25 -36.81
N LEU A 674 12.94 15.05 -37.91
CA LEU A 674 11.58 14.53 -37.85
C LEU A 674 11.61 13.06 -37.41
N GLN A 675 10.74 12.71 -36.48
CA GLN A 675 10.56 11.34 -36.00
C GLN A 675 9.05 11.06 -35.98
N SER A 676 8.66 9.78 -36.08
CA SER A 676 7.28 9.36 -35.82
C SER A 676 6.96 9.54 -34.33
N LYS A 677 6.71 10.77 -33.91
CA LYS A 677 6.24 11.10 -32.57
C LYS A 677 4.73 11.22 -32.65
N CYS A 678 4.04 10.35 -31.93
CA CYS A 678 2.65 10.58 -31.60
C CYS A 678 2.65 11.86 -30.73
N HIS A 679 2.19 13.00 -31.29
CA HIS A 679 2.15 14.26 -30.55
C HIS A 679 1.14 14.16 -29.39
N GLY A 680 1.58 14.49 -28.18
CA GLY A 680 0.73 14.64 -26.99
C GLY A 680 1.27 13.90 -25.77
N GLU A 681 1.39 14.61 -24.64
CA GLU A 681 1.52 14.01 -23.30
C GLU A 681 0.17 13.38 -22.88
N SER A 682 -0.30 12.38 -23.63
CA SER A 682 -1.45 11.58 -23.26
C SER A 682 -0.97 10.26 -22.64
N PRO A 683 -1.61 9.74 -21.59
CA PRO A 683 -1.39 8.38 -21.08
C PRO A 683 -1.50 7.30 -22.16
N LEU A 684 -2.21 7.60 -23.26
CA LEU A 684 -2.37 6.74 -24.43
C LEU A 684 -1.11 6.68 -25.32
N THR A 685 -0.36 7.78 -25.41
CA THR A 685 0.91 7.87 -26.19
C THR A 685 2.00 6.99 -25.58
N GLU A 686 2.04 6.91 -24.24
CA GLU A 686 2.99 6.11 -23.45
C GLU A 686 2.71 4.59 -23.58
N LYS A 687 1.46 4.18 -23.87
CA LYS A 687 1.07 2.78 -24.10
C LYS A 687 1.40 2.26 -25.51
N ILE A 688 1.47 3.13 -26.52
CA ILE A 688 1.54 2.74 -27.95
C ILE A 688 2.96 2.74 -28.53
N GLN A 689 3.92 3.47 -27.93
CA GLN A 689 5.30 3.55 -28.43
C GLN A 689 6.24 2.49 -27.83
N LYS A 690 6.13 1.22 -28.23
CA LYS A 690 7.04 0.15 -27.73
C LYS A 690 7.79 -0.57 -28.85
N CYS A 691 9.06 -0.19 -29.02
CA CYS A 691 10.08 -0.96 -29.75
C CYS A 691 10.74 -2.05 -28.88
N CYS A 692 10.71 -1.80 -27.58
CA CYS A 692 11.16 -2.67 -26.52
C CYS A 692 10.03 -2.69 -25.50
N ASN A 693 9.73 -3.85 -24.94
CA ASN A 693 8.83 -3.91 -23.80
C ASN A 693 9.48 -3.29 -22.56
N GLU A 694 8.70 -3.10 -21.50
CA GLU A 694 9.18 -2.50 -20.24
C GLU A 694 10.20 -3.38 -19.49
N SER A 695 10.34 -4.64 -19.87
CA SER A 695 11.41 -5.54 -19.41
C SER A 695 12.67 -5.44 -20.30
N GLY A 696 12.69 -4.50 -21.25
CA GLY A 696 13.73 -4.29 -22.25
C GLY A 696 13.97 -5.47 -23.18
N ARG A 697 12.96 -6.30 -23.44
CA ARG A 697 13.00 -7.32 -24.50
C ARG A 697 12.42 -6.77 -25.79
N PHE A 698 12.81 -7.34 -26.91
CA PHE A 698 12.23 -6.98 -28.21
C PHE A 698 10.72 -7.24 -28.22
N GLU A 699 9.95 -6.22 -28.60
CA GLU A 699 8.50 -6.32 -28.76
C GLU A 699 8.16 -5.86 -30.17
N TYR A 700 7.89 -6.83 -31.06
CA TYR A 700 7.51 -6.53 -32.44
C TYR A 700 5.99 -6.41 -32.54
N GLN A 701 5.47 -5.19 -32.39
CA GLN A 701 4.16 -4.85 -32.93
C GLN A 701 4.34 -4.18 -34.30
N ASN A 702 3.76 -4.81 -35.31
CA ASN A 702 3.88 -4.42 -36.71
C ASN A 702 2.85 -3.33 -37.05
N THR A 703 3.20 -2.04 -36.93
CA THR A 703 2.43 -0.91 -37.50
C THR A 703 3.25 0.38 -37.51
N SER A 704 3.56 0.91 -38.70
CA SER A 704 3.98 2.28 -39.09
C SER A 704 5.07 3.08 -38.35
N LEU A 705 5.49 2.73 -37.12
CA LEU A 705 6.61 3.39 -36.44
C LEU A 705 7.94 2.86 -36.99
N LYS A 706 8.86 3.76 -37.38
CA LYS A 706 10.22 3.44 -37.86
C LYS A 706 11.11 2.90 -36.71
N CYS A 707 10.69 1.79 -36.14
CA CYS A 707 11.29 1.16 -34.98
C CYS A 707 12.62 0.47 -35.35
N ASP A 708 13.69 0.78 -34.61
CA ASP A 708 15.00 0.16 -34.81
C ASP A 708 15.75 0.06 -33.47
N PRO A 709 15.28 -0.79 -32.55
CA PRO A 709 15.78 -0.82 -31.18
C PRO A 709 17.27 -1.16 -31.12
N LEU A 710 17.99 -0.48 -30.22
CA LEU A 710 19.43 -0.72 -30.03
C LEU A 710 19.63 -2.02 -29.25
N ALA A 711 20.16 -3.05 -29.91
CA ALA A 711 20.49 -4.31 -29.26
C ALA A 711 21.56 -4.14 -28.17
N VAL A 712 21.25 -4.62 -26.97
CA VAL A 712 22.14 -4.61 -25.81
C VAL A 712 22.96 -5.89 -25.79
N PRO A 713 24.30 -5.82 -25.77
CA PRO A 713 25.15 -7.00 -25.64
C PRO A 713 24.91 -7.73 -24.30
N PRO A 714 24.92 -9.08 -24.27
CA PRO A 714 24.74 -9.84 -23.01
C PRO A 714 25.78 -9.51 -21.93
N ASP A 715 26.98 -9.10 -22.35
CA ASP A 715 28.09 -8.69 -21.49
C ASP A 715 28.09 -7.19 -21.15
N ASP A 716 27.00 -6.47 -21.45
CA ASP A 716 26.91 -5.04 -21.15
C ASP A 716 27.02 -4.79 -19.63
N PRO A 717 27.98 -3.97 -19.17
CA PRO A 717 28.21 -3.82 -17.74
C PRO A 717 27.07 -3.11 -16.98
N PHE A 718 26.12 -2.47 -17.69
CA PHE A 718 25.04 -1.66 -17.09
C PHE A 718 23.67 -2.20 -17.46
N PHE A 719 23.47 -2.45 -18.76
CA PHE A 719 22.16 -2.79 -19.30
C PHE A 719 21.97 -4.29 -19.54
N LYS A 720 22.85 -5.18 -19.05
CA LYS A 720 22.72 -6.65 -19.20
C LYS A 720 21.38 -7.28 -18.81
N ARG A 721 20.53 -6.54 -18.08
CA ARG A 721 19.16 -6.97 -17.73
C ARG A 721 18.14 -6.70 -18.84
N PHE A 722 18.52 -5.96 -19.88
CA PHE A 722 17.72 -5.62 -21.04
C PHE A 722 18.37 -6.22 -22.29
N GLU A 723 17.55 -6.64 -23.25
CA GLU A 723 17.98 -7.10 -24.57
C GLU A 723 18.01 -5.95 -25.58
N CYS A 724 17.24 -4.89 -25.36
CA CYS A 724 17.16 -3.73 -26.24
C CYS A 724 16.88 -2.40 -25.52
N LEU A 725 17.34 -1.30 -26.14
CA LEU A 725 16.99 0.08 -25.77
C LEU A 725 16.13 0.70 -26.86
N ILE A 726 15.15 1.52 -26.46
CA ILE A 726 14.21 2.15 -27.39
C ILE A 726 14.96 3.13 -28.30
N TYR A 727 14.81 2.93 -29.62
CA TYR A 727 15.29 3.85 -30.63
C TYR A 727 14.34 3.84 -31.84
N PHE A 728 14.08 5.03 -32.37
CA PHE A 728 13.27 5.25 -33.56
C PHE A 728 14.14 5.94 -34.61
N ARG A 729 14.06 5.46 -35.85
CA ARG A 729 14.73 6.12 -36.96
C ARG A 729 14.02 7.43 -37.29
N SER A 730 14.79 8.42 -37.72
CA SER A 730 14.26 9.65 -38.29
C SER A 730 13.46 9.36 -39.57
N LEU A 731 12.44 10.17 -39.82
CA LEU A 731 11.66 10.13 -41.05
C LEU A 731 12.49 10.68 -42.21
N THR A 732 12.35 10.06 -43.37
CA THR A 732 12.92 10.53 -44.64
C THR A 732 11.91 11.34 -45.44
N ASP A 733 12.39 12.08 -46.43
CA ASP A 733 11.57 12.78 -47.44
C ASP A 733 10.56 11.86 -48.13
N GLY A 734 10.95 10.60 -48.40
CA GLY A 734 10.05 9.56 -48.91
C GLY A 734 8.99 9.11 -47.90
N ASP A 735 9.32 9.03 -46.61
CA ASP A 735 8.37 8.61 -45.56
C ASP A 735 7.24 9.62 -45.36
N ILE A 736 7.52 10.89 -45.62
CA ILE A 736 6.57 12.00 -45.49
C ILE A 736 6.00 12.47 -46.84
N HIS A 737 6.26 11.72 -47.92
CA HIS A 737 5.73 11.96 -49.28
C HIS A 737 6.02 13.36 -49.84
N CYS A 738 7.25 13.88 -49.63
CA CYS A 738 7.62 15.17 -50.16
C CYS A 738 7.54 15.22 -51.71
N PRO A 739 7.10 16.33 -52.32
CA PRO A 739 7.13 16.50 -53.78
C PRO A 739 8.56 16.32 -54.33
N GLY A 740 8.74 15.36 -55.24
CA GLY A 740 10.05 14.99 -55.77
C GLY A 740 10.79 13.90 -54.98
N ALA A 741 10.19 13.33 -53.92
CA ALA A 741 10.83 12.27 -53.15
C ALA A 741 11.05 10.96 -53.95
N GLU A 742 10.25 10.72 -54.99
CA GLU A 742 10.48 9.58 -55.91
C GLU A 742 11.78 9.74 -56.73
N SER A 743 12.29 10.97 -56.89
CA SER A 743 13.55 11.26 -57.59
C SER A 743 14.76 11.43 -56.66
N THR A 744 14.58 11.49 -55.33
CA THR A 744 15.65 11.56 -54.33
C THR A 744 16.03 10.17 -53.79
N ILE A 745 16.37 9.25 -54.69
CA ILE A 745 17.05 8.00 -54.31
C ILE A 745 18.55 8.22 -54.43
N PRO A 746 19.33 8.14 -53.33
CA PRO A 746 18.94 7.62 -52.01
C PRO A 746 18.26 8.64 -51.08
N ALA A 747 17.40 8.18 -50.17
CA ALA A 747 16.53 9.01 -49.35
C ALA A 747 17.28 10.01 -48.45
N ASP A 748 16.73 11.22 -48.33
CA ASP A 748 17.27 12.29 -47.52
C ASP A 748 16.37 12.63 -46.32
N HIS A 749 16.93 13.36 -45.36
CA HIS A 749 16.24 13.69 -44.11
C HIS A 749 15.89 15.17 -44.10
N PRO A 750 14.61 15.55 -43.96
CA PRO A 750 14.21 16.92 -43.75
C PRO A 750 14.50 17.39 -42.32
N SER A 751 14.80 18.68 -42.17
CA SER A 751 14.83 19.36 -40.86
C SER A 751 13.44 19.88 -40.52
N GLY A 752 13.01 19.71 -39.27
CA GLY A 752 11.75 20.25 -38.75
C GLY A 752 11.80 21.74 -38.40
N VAL A 753 12.98 22.36 -38.43
CA VAL A 753 13.21 23.79 -38.18
C VAL A 753 13.99 24.41 -39.35
N THR A 754 14.13 25.73 -39.37
CA THR A 754 14.91 26.42 -40.41
C THR A 754 16.40 26.04 -40.27
N HIS A 755 17.19 26.29 -41.31
CA HIS A 755 18.66 26.11 -41.27
C HIS A 755 19.39 27.43 -40.97
N TYR A 756 18.69 28.38 -40.34
CA TYR A 756 19.22 29.69 -39.99
C TYR A 756 19.32 29.84 -38.48
N LEU A 757 20.30 30.61 -38.00
CA LEU A 757 20.30 31.09 -36.62
C LEU A 757 19.28 32.23 -36.51
N ASP A 758 18.06 31.90 -36.12
CA ASP A 758 16.91 32.80 -36.08
C ASP A 758 16.02 32.62 -34.84
N LEU A 759 16.42 31.81 -33.87
CA LEU A 759 15.67 31.48 -32.66
C LEU A 759 14.32 30.84 -32.99
N SER A 760 14.29 29.89 -33.92
CA SER A 760 13.15 29.04 -34.26
C SER A 760 12.52 28.39 -33.02
N PHE A 761 13.32 28.03 -32.00
CA PHE A 761 12.81 27.49 -30.73
C PHE A 761 12.08 28.54 -29.85
N VAL A 762 12.23 29.84 -30.14
CA VAL A 762 11.51 30.94 -29.46
C VAL A 762 10.36 31.46 -30.31
N TYR A 763 10.56 31.60 -31.62
CA TYR A 763 9.62 32.27 -32.53
C TYR A 763 8.79 31.32 -33.38
N GLY A 764 9.10 30.03 -33.38
CA GLY A 764 8.51 29.00 -34.22
C GLY A 764 9.10 28.95 -35.63
N ASP A 765 8.96 27.80 -36.28
CA ASP A 765 9.40 27.47 -37.64
C ASP A 765 8.29 27.63 -38.70
N SER A 766 7.13 28.16 -38.29
CA SER A 766 6.03 28.47 -39.22
C SER A 766 5.25 29.71 -38.78
N ARG A 767 4.55 30.34 -39.72
CA ARG A 767 3.66 31.48 -39.40
C ARG A 767 2.56 31.09 -38.40
N ASN A 768 2.05 29.86 -38.48
CA ASN A 768 0.99 29.40 -37.59
C ASN A 768 1.50 29.23 -36.16
N GLN A 769 2.62 28.52 -36.00
CA GLN A 769 3.25 28.33 -34.70
C GLN A 769 3.68 29.68 -34.09
N SER A 770 4.27 30.57 -34.89
CA SER A 770 4.63 31.92 -34.42
C SER A 770 3.42 32.71 -33.93
N ARG A 771 2.25 32.58 -34.57
CA ARG A 771 1.00 33.21 -34.10
C ARG A 771 0.53 32.60 -32.78
N GLN A 772 0.62 31.29 -32.62
CA GLN A 772 0.24 30.59 -31.40
C GLN A 772 1.10 30.97 -30.20
N LEU A 773 2.39 31.26 -30.41
CA LEU A 773 3.33 31.68 -29.38
C LEU A 773 3.15 33.14 -28.94
N ARG A 774 2.34 33.94 -29.64
CA ARG A 774 2.15 35.37 -29.38
C ARG A 774 0.88 35.62 -28.57
N VAL A 775 0.94 36.61 -27.68
CA VAL A 775 -0.25 37.21 -27.05
C VAL A 775 -1.07 38.01 -28.08
N SER A 776 -0.45 38.37 -29.20
CA SER A 776 -1.01 39.23 -30.25
C SER A 776 -1.37 40.64 -29.76
N LYS A 777 -0.78 41.06 -28.64
CA LYS A 777 -0.91 42.39 -28.03
C LYS A 777 0.47 42.96 -27.76
N LYS A 778 0.74 44.17 -28.24
CA LYS A 778 2.02 44.90 -28.05
C LYS A 778 3.30 44.14 -28.48
N GLY A 779 3.18 43.07 -29.28
CA GLY A 779 4.32 42.27 -29.74
C GLY A 779 4.86 41.24 -28.75
N LEU A 780 4.17 40.98 -27.64
CA LEU A 780 4.63 40.05 -26.60
C LEU A 780 4.38 38.57 -26.96
N LEU A 781 5.30 37.71 -26.52
CA LEU A 781 5.13 36.25 -26.48
C LEU A 781 4.28 35.83 -25.27
N LYS A 782 3.64 34.68 -25.35
CA LYS A 782 2.82 34.14 -24.27
C LYS A 782 3.73 33.71 -23.12
N ALA A 783 3.46 34.24 -21.94
CA ALA A 783 4.12 33.89 -20.69
C ALA A 783 3.15 33.93 -19.52
N THR A 784 3.44 33.20 -18.46
CA THR A 784 2.74 33.20 -17.17
C THR A 784 3.66 33.73 -16.09
N GLU A 785 3.12 34.54 -15.20
CA GLU A 785 3.89 35.07 -14.08
C GLU A 785 3.84 34.08 -12.91
N ARG A 786 5.01 33.63 -12.46
CA ARG A 786 5.15 32.83 -11.24
C ARG A 786 6.23 33.45 -10.39
N THR A 787 5.91 33.71 -9.12
CA THR A 787 6.85 34.31 -8.14
C THR A 787 7.53 35.59 -8.66
N GLY A 788 6.78 36.47 -9.33
CA GLY A 788 7.29 37.74 -9.87
C GLY A 788 8.18 37.64 -11.11
N HIS A 789 8.27 36.48 -11.75
CA HIS A 789 9.07 36.26 -12.97
C HIS A 789 8.21 35.69 -14.10
N GLU A 790 8.55 36.03 -15.34
CA GLU A 790 7.88 35.50 -16.53
C GLU A 790 8.40 34.10 -16.89
N TRP A 791 7.47 33.18 -17.13
CA TRP A 791 7.73 31.82 -17.57
C TRP A 791 7.00 31.55 -18.89
N PRO A 792 7.59 30.86 -19.87
CA PRO A 792 6.88 30.49 -21.10
C PRO A 792 5.63 29.66 -20.77
N LEU A 793 4.55 29.91 -21.54
CA LEU A 793 3.24 29.25 -21.38
C LEU A 793 3.11 27.96 -22.17
#